data_AF-A0A2J7ZQU4-F1
#
_entry.id   AF-A0A2J7ZQU4-F1
#
_cell.length_a   1.000
_cell.length_b   1.000
_cell.length_c   1.000
_cell.angle_alpha   90.00
_cell.angle_beta   90.00
_cell.angle_gamma   90.00
#
_symmetry.space_group_name_H-M   'P 1'
#
loop_
_entity.id
_entity.type
_entity.pdbx_description
1 polymer ?
#
loop_
_entity_poly.entity_id
_entity_poly.type
_entity_poly.pdbx_seq_one_letter_code
_entity_poly.pdbx_strand_id
1 'polypeptide(L)'
;MFLGSAHIARSIAEKFGCENDADCAIVFCVGGRLRGEDGGDGDCEGAGAADIEGDGAGARKARRVERAIGDPLPGHKFVLRCMSEQFRAQIDRWDGAGPKDVALAASSVPGRLVLRVSLNSEDEEPGARAAIGFGYTGRMQAGSILEALQVRRQGAYLQIEGLTNSSEAGCRQSPAAPVPMLQAGNSSSSSTTTTISSSPAGTNDQGRSPQPPVLEFFSCADVFPDPTIEEPSSVASFAAVLAPAKLALVRHFRDTLAVLNTPLLQQQLLALPAMAVEALLEAEDFATDTEANVLLLLATWLKANFEQTDAARRKRLCQLVRLVQLGQPYLASILPALAADFEVGADKGLPGAWLPMRCMEAALLNNISSAGDEQQQSKRRLWEAGFRKYDPTSPWYSRIPRPQRVPLRGLVYDWHITEQELMRQTREQLQPGESRFIVGTFADGLPCMAVDGLLWQPSIRVQHGEHDAGICLHCQVPDAYIVAGSRIGSEVVGVASLHAKFQVKTKRMSLTEVGPLPYISIGSHWESPTVLRLQQLPAEGGADPLAAWAEYLYFGKLSGRVTLMFPGNAHIARSIAKKFGCENDADCAIVFCVSGRLRGEDGGDVDCEGAGAADIEGDGAGARKARRVERAIGDPLPGHKFVLRCMSERFRAQIDRWDGAGPKDVALAASSVPGRLVLRVSLHSEDEEPGARAAVGFGYTGRLQAGSILEALQVRRQGGYLQIEGCTAACDEFITGRLQADSSSASTNVAGLDGQGGGPNLPVLAFFSCASRFLDPLPTEDPSSFAAVLASAHKALVRHFCSTLAVLNTPLLQQQLLALPAMAVEALLEAEDCATDTEASMLLLLATWLKVNFEHTDAARRKRLCRLVRLVQLGQPYLTSILPALAADFEAGADEGLPGAWLPMRCMEAALLSSISSAGSEQQRRLREAGCQKYDLASPWYSGTLRQQRVPSSGLAYDWHITEPELRQALEQLQPGESRFIVGTFADGLSCIAVDGLLWQPSIKVQHGEREVGVCLHCQVPEAYIVAGSRVGSELVGVASLNAQLGIMKNGTWVKVGPMPYILMGSRWESPAALCLRQLPAEGGADPLAAWAPYLLYGKLSGRVKLMPPPGVTLGFGF
;
A
#
# COMPACT_ATOMS: atom_id res chain seq x y z
N MET A 1 7.56 -4.59 70.21
CA MET A 1 8.65 -4.93 71.16
C MET A 1 8.38 -6.19 72.02
N PHE A 2 7.37 -7.03 71.71
CA PHE A 2 6.96 -8.16 72.59
C PHE A 2 7.08 -9.58 71.97
N LEU A 3 7.45 -9.72 70.70
CA LEU A 3 7.45 -11.01 69.98
C LEU A 3 8.75 -11.84 70.15
N GLY A 4 9.41 -11.73 71.29
CA GLY A 4 10.65 -12.47 71.59
C GLY A 4 10.44 -13.94 72.00
N SER A 5 9.20 -14.36 72.26
CA SER A 5 8.87 -15.72 72.71
C SER A 5 7.90 -16.41 71.75
N ALA A 6 8.36 -17.51 71.14
CA ALA A 6 7.54 -18.34 70.25
C ALA A 6 6.31 -18.95 70.96
N HIS A 7 6.35 -19.08 72.30
CA HIS A 7 5.21 -19.53 73.10
C HIS A 7 4.09 -18.48 73.15
N ILE A 8 4.43 -17.18 73.18
CA ILE A 8 3.44 -16.10 73.17
C ILE A 8 2.82 -15.99 71.78
N ALA A 9 3.64 -16.05 70.71
CA ALA A 9 3.15 -16.05 69.34
C ALA A 9 2.20 -17.25 69.07
N ARG A 10 2.53 -18.45 69.56
CA ARG A 10 1.65 -19.62 69.48
C ARG A 10 0.33 -19.41 70.22
N SER A 11 0.36 -18.91 71.46
CA SER A 11 -0.85 -18.67 72.26
C SER A 11 -1.76 -17.58 71.67
N ILE A 12 -1.20 -16.62 70.91
CA ILE A 12 -1.98 -15.65 70.13
C ILE A 12 -2.57 -16.31 68.86
N ALA A 13 -1.81 -17.16 68.16
CA ALA A 13 -2.29 -17.89 66.99
C ALA A 13 -3.46 -18.84 67.34
N GLU A 14 -3.37 -19.54 68.49
CA GLU A 14 -4.40 -20.44 69.04
C GLU A 14 -5.70 -19.70 69.44
N LYS A 15 -5.68 -18.36 69.51
CA LYS A 15 -6.85 -17.52 69.80
C LYS A 15 -7.63 -17.06 68.56
N PHE A 16 -7.14 -17.32 67.34
CA PHE A 16 -7.89 -17.01 66.13
C PHE A 16 -9.16 -17.88 66.03
N GLY A 17 -10.33 -17.26 65.83
CA GLY A 17 -11.61 -17.96 65.77
C GLY A 17 -12.12 -18.51 67.12
N CYS A 18 -11.40 -18.28 68.23
CA CYS A 18 -11.80 -18.74 69.56
C CYS A 18 -12.72 -17.71 70.23
N GLU A 19 -13.90 -18.13 70.70
CA GLU A 19 -14.82 -17.24 71.43
C GLU A 19 -14.35 -16.91 72.86
N ASN A 20 -13.43 -17.70 73.43
CA ASN A 20 -12.91 -17.50 74.78
C ASN A 20 -11.95 -16.29 74.83
N ASP A 21 -12.23 -15.36 75.73
CA ASP A 21 -11.61 -14.04 75.88
C ASP A 21 -11.75 -13.07 74.68
N ALA A 22 -12.56 -13.39 73.68
CA ALA A 22 -12.85 -12.46 72.58
C ALA A 22 -13.66 -11.25 73.11
N ASP A 23 -13.13 -10.05 72.93
CA ASP A 23 -13.70 -8.76 73.38
C ASP A 23 -14.38 -7.97 72.24
N CYS A 24 -14.24 -8.45 71.01
CA CYS A 24 -14.89 -7.92 69.82
C CYS A 24 -15.31 -9.05 68.86
N ALA A 25 -16.14 -8.71 67.88
CA ALA A 25 -16.54 -9.57 66.78
C ALA A 25 -16.43 -8.78 65.47
N ILE A 26 -15.90 -9.40 64.43
CA ILE A 26 -15.76 -8.81 63.09
C ILE A 26 -16.92 -9.31 62.22
N VAL A 27 -17.69 -8.38 61.67
CA VAL A 27 -18.80 -8.66 60.76
C VAL A 27 -18.43 -8.17 59.36
N PHE A 28 -18.51 -9.07 58.39
CA PHE A 28 -18.33 -8.74 56.98
C PHE A 28 -19.66 -8.23 56.40
N CYS A 29 -19.60 -7.13 55.66
CA CYS A 29 -20.78 -6.41 55.16
C CYS A 29 -20.63 -6.10 53.67
N VAL A 30 -21.55 -6.56 52.82
CA VAL A 30 -21.65 -6.06 51.44
C VAL A 30 -22.68 -4.94 51.39
N GLY A 31 -22.26 -3.80 50.83
CA GLY A 31 -23.04 -2.57 50.84
C GLY A 31 -23.96 -2.42 49.64
N GLY A 32 -25.14 -3.05 49.68
CA GLY A 32 -26.13 -3.02 48.61
C GLY A 32 -26.66 -1.61 48.32
N ARG A 33 -26.67 -1.22 47.04
CA ARG A 33 -27.58 -0.19 46.54
C ARG A 33 -28.95 -0.84 46.40
N LEU A 34 -29.92 -0.43 47.22
CA LEU A 34 -31.32 -0.61 46.88
C LEU A 34 -31.57 0.18 45.59
N ARG A 35 -31.72 -0.54 44.48
CA ARG A 35 -32.20 0.02 43.22
C ARG A 35 -33.68 0.36 43.43
N GLY A 36 -34.08 1.60 43.18
CA GLY A 36 -35.48 1.98 43.24
C GLY A 36 -36.27 1.17 42.20
N GLU A 37 -37.28 0.44 42.65
CA GLU A 37 -38.32 -0.13 41.79
C GLU A 37 -39.34 0.99 41.51
N ASP A 38 -38.97 1.93 40.64
CA ASP A 38 -39.92 2.90 40.11
C ASP A 38 -40.87 2.19 39.13
N GLY A 39 -42.18 2.41 39.30
CA GLY A 39 -43.24 1.78 38.52
C GLY A 39 -43.31 2.26 37.06
N GLY A 40 -43.97 1.48 36.21
CA GLY A 40 -44.03 1.71 34.76
C GLY A 40 -45.29 2.42 34.24
N ASP A 41 -45.57 2.13 32.96
CA ASP A 41 -46.68 2.55 32.10
C ASP A 41 -46.69 4.01 31.60
N GLY A 42 -46.86 4.18 30.28
CA GLY A 42 -47.07 5.50 29.64
C GLY A 42 -46.59 5.63 28.19
N ASP A 43 -47.31 5.04 27.22
CA ASP A 43 -47.15 5.39 25.80
C ASP A 43 -47.68 6.81 25.52
N CYS A 44 -46.97 7.59 24.69
CA CYS A 44 -47.55 8.70 23.90
C CYS A 44 -46.53 9.22 22.85
N GLU A 45 -47.00 9.49 21.63
CA GLU A 45 -46.27 10.28 20.63
C GLU A 45 -46.43 11.80 20.90
N GLY A 46 -45.51 12.65 20.44
CA GLY A 46 -45.79 14.09 20.33
C GLY A 46 -44.57 15.02 20.40
N ALA A 47 -44.40 15.85 19.36
CA ALA A 47 -43.33 16.84 19.23
C ALA A 47 -43.40 18.00 20.25
N GLY A 48 -42.25 18.60 20.55
CA GLY A 48 -42.16 19.91 21.21
C GLY A 48 -40.75 20.24 21.70
N ALA A 49 -40.25 21.45 21.41
CA ALA A 49 -38.99 21.97 21.93
C ALA A 49 -39.21 23.31 22.64
N ALA A 50 -38.61 23.49 23.82
CA ALA A 50 -38.44 24.77 24.51
C ALA A 50 -37.42 24.63 25.66
N ASP A 51 -36.60 25.66 25.88
CA ASP A 51 -35.66 25.74 27.00
C ASP A 51 -36.36 26.13 28.31
N ILE A 52 -35.96 25.50 29.44
CA ILE A 52 -36.14 26.05 30.79
C ILE A 52 -34.91 25.70 31.64
N GLU A 53 -34.18 26.71 32.10
CA GLU A 53 -33.16 26.55 33.16
C GLU A 53 -33.82 26.34 34.53
N GLY A 54 -33.25 25.49 35.38
CA GLY A 54 -33.76 25.21 36.72
C GLY A 54 -32.70 24.67 37.67
N ASP A 55 -32.09 25.56 38.46
CA ASP A 55 -31.15 25.20 39.53
C ASP A 55 -31.89 24.59 40.74
N GLY A 56 -31.26 23.62 41.43
CA GLY A 56 -31.95 22.79 42.43
C GLY A 56 -31.15 21.64 43.05
N ALA A 57 -29.96 21.91 43.60
CA ALA A 57 -29.07 20.90 44.19
C ALA A 57 -29.58 20.24 45.52
N GLY A 58 -30.65 19.45 45.44
CA GLY A 58 -31.27 18.74 46.58
C GLY A 58 -30.66 17.37 46.89
N ALA A 59 -29.50 17.33 47.56
CA ALA A 59 -28.75 16.09 47.84
C ALA A 59 -29.43 15.11 48.83
N ARG A 60 -30.42 14.33 48.36
CA ARG A 60 -30.97 13.17 49.08
C ARG A 60 -29.88 12.12 49.32
N LYS A 61 -29.34 12.03 50.55
CA LYS A 61 -28.43 10.95 50.96
C LYS A 61 -29.13 9.59 50.87
N ALA A 62 -28.86 8.84 49.80
CA ALA A 62 -29.31 7.46 49.67
C ALA A 62 -28.78 6.62 50.85
N ARG A 63 -29.71 6.04 51.62
CA ARG A 63 -29.38 5.26 52.82
C ARG A 63 -28.85 3.88 52.40
N ARG A 64 -27.53 3.76 52.22
CA ARG A 64 -26.85 2.49 51.89
C ARG A 64 -27.23 1.43 52.94
N VAL A 65 -27.76 0.30 52.49
CA VAL A 65 -28.10 -0.83 53.35
C VAL A 65 -26.96 -1.84 53.26
N GLU A 66 -26.29 -2.06 54.39
CA GLU A 66 -25.24 -3.05 54.52
C GLU A 66 -25.87 -4.38 54.95
N ARG A 67 -25.66 -5.44 54.16
CA ARG A 67 -26.04 -6.81 54.52
C ARG A 67 -24.84 -7.51 55.14
N ALA A 68 -25.01 -7.99 56.38
CA ALA A 68 -24.03 -8.85 57.03
C ALA A 68 -24.00 -10.23 56.35
N ILE A 69 -22.80 -10.78 56.18
CA ILE A 69 -22.52 -12.06 55.49
C ILE A 69 -21.55 -12.88 56.34
N GLY A 70 -21.78 -14.19 56.38
CA GLY A 70 -21.06 -15.14 57.23
C GLY A 70 -21.34 -14.97 58.73
N ASP A 71 -20.88 -15.94 59.53
CA ASP A 71 -20.95 -15.86 61.00
C ASP A 71 -19.92 -14.86 61.54
N PRO A 72 -20.24 -14.00 62.53
CA PRO A 72 -19.30 -13.03 63.08
C PRO A 72 -18.00 -13.69 63.57
N LEU A 73 -16.86 -13.24 63.05
CA LEU A 73 -15.54 -13.79 63.40
C LEU A 73 -15.11 -13.23 64.77
N PRO A 74 -14.94 -14.04 65.84
CA PRO A 74 -14.53 -13.54 67.16
C PRO A 74 -13.11 -12.98 67.09
N GLY A 75 -12.93 -11.81 67.70
CA GLY A 75 -11.70 -11.02 67.64
C GLY A 75 -11.21 -10.54 69.02
N HIS A 76 -9.96 -10.11 69.04
CA HIS A 76 -9.25 -9.62 70.21
C HIS A 76 -8.69 -8.21 69.91
N LYS A 77 -9.21 -7.14 70.54
CA LYS A 77 -8.88 -5.74 70.23
C LYS A 77 -7.38 -5.47 70.20
N PHE A 78 -6.62 -6.07 71.11
CA PHE A 78 -5.16 -5.85 71.19
C PHE A 78 -4.42 -6.41 69.97
N VAL A 79 -4.84 -7.57 69.43
CA VAL A 79 -4.26 -8.14 68.20
C VAL A 79 -4.63 -7.26 67.01
N LEU A 80 -5.91 -6.92 66.89
CA LEU A 80 -6.45 -6.13 65.77
C LEU A 80 -5.85 -4.72 65.70
N ARG A 81 -5.68 -4.03 66.85
CA ARG A 81 -4.94 -2.75 66.94
C ARG A 81 -3.48 -2.87 66.51
N CYS A 82 -2.81 -3.97 66.84
CA CYS A 82 -1.38 -4.16 66.53
C CYS A 82 -1.14 -4.57 65.08
N MET A 83 -2.05 -5.31 64.44
CA MET A 83 -1.86 -5.80 63.06
C MET A 83 -2.31 -4.83 61.97
N SER A 84 -3.19 -3.87 62.27
CA SER A 84 -3.88 -3.05 61.27
C SER A 84 -4.18 -1.64 61.77
N GLU A 85 -3.78 -0.62 61.00
CA GLU A 85 -4.16 0.78 61.25
C GLU A 85 -5.66 1.02 61.06
N GLN A 86 -6.31 0.32 60.11
CA GLN A 86 -7.74 0.45 59.87
C GLN A 86 -8.56 -0.08 61.06
N PHE A 87 -8.22 -1.25 61.60
CA PHE A 87 -8.85 -1.74 62.83
C PHE A 87 -8.48 -0.88 64.05
N ARG A 88 -7.23 -0.40 64.15
CA ARG A 88 -6.83 0.54 65.20
C ARG A 88 -7.72 1.79 65.20
N ALA A 89 -7.91 2.43 64.05
CA ALA A 89 -8.77 3.59 63.90
C ALA A 89 -10.25 3.31 64.21
N GLN A 90 -10.78 2.11 63.88
CA GLN A 90 -12.14 1.73 64.29
C GLN A 90 -12.26 1.55 65.82
N ILE A 91 -11.30 0.87 66.45
CA ILE A 91 -11.32 0.58 67.89
C ILE A 91 -11.06 1.85 68.70
N ASP A 92 -10.12 2.71 68.28
CA ASP A 92 -9.81 3.99 68.92
C ASP A 92 -10.99 4.97 68.82
N ARG A 93 -11.69 5.01 67.67
CA ARG A 93 -12.94 5.76 67.52
C ARG A 93 -14.04 5.28 68.47
N TRP A 94 -14.11 3.98 68.75
CA TRP A 94 -15.11 3.42 69.67
C TRP A 94 -14.75 3.63 71.14
N ASP A 95 -13.49 3.36 71.53
CA ASP A 95 -13.00 3.60 72.90
C ASP A 95 -13.03 5.11 73.25
N GLY A 96 -12.95 6.00 72.25
CA GLY A 96 -13.11 7.45 72.40
C GLY A 96 -14.54 8.00 72.25
N ALA A 97 -15.53 7.18 71.88
CA ALA A 97 -16.92 7.61 71.75
C ALA A 97 -17.62 7.62 73.11
N GLY A 98 -18.25 8.74 73.47
CA GLY A 98 -18.99 8.85 74.73
C GLY A 98 -20.19 7.88 74.78
N PRO A 99 -20.65 7.42 75.96
CA PRO A 99 -21.66 6.36 76.09
C PRO A 99 -23.04 6.61 75.45
N LYS A 100 -23.28 7.79 74.86
CA LYS A 100 -24.56 8.17 74.24
C LYS A 100 -24.66 7.82 72.76
N ASP A 101 -23.55 7.78 72.03
CA ASP A 101 -23.56 7.52 70.58
C ASP A 101 -23.55 6.01 70.24
N VAL A 102 -23.22 5.16 71.22
CA VAL A 102 -23.15 3.70 71.07
C VAL A 102 -24.54 3.04 70.95
N ALA A 103 -25.62 3.73 71.36
CA ALA A 103 -26.96 3.17 71.51
C ALA A 103 -27.67 2.78 70.19
N LEU A 104 -27.14 3.14 69.02
CA LEU A 104 -27.73 2.83 67.70
C LEU A 104 -27.16 1.56 67.03
N ALA A 105 -26.22 0.86 67.68
CA ALA A 105 -25.56 -0.34 67.16
C ALA A 105 -26.03 -1.64 67.86
N ALA A 106 -27.35 -1.84 67.97
CA ALA A 106 -27.94 -3.02 68.59
C ALA A 106 -27.71 -4.30 67.77
N SER A 107 -26.58 -4.98 68.03
CA SER A 107 -26.29 -6.35 67.58
C SER A 107 -26.79 -7.38 68.60
N SER A 108 -26.98 -8.63 68.16
CA SER A 108 -27.55 -9.73 68.97
C SER A 108 -26.66 -10.24 70.11
N VAL A 109 -25.41 -9.77 70.20
CA VAL A 109 -24.43 -10.20 71.23
C VAL A 109 -24.17 -9.06 72.22
N PRO A 110 -24.85 -9.03 73.39
CA PRO A 110 -24.68 -7.94 74.36
C PRO A 110 -23.26 -7.94 74.96
N GLY A 111 -22.57 -6.80 74.84
CA GLY A 111 -21.29 -6.54 75.53
C GLY A 111 -20.01 -6.65 74.69
N ARG A 112 -20.07 -7.06 73.42
CA ARG A 112 -18.90 -7.11 72.51
C ARG A 112 -18.88 -5.94 71.53
N LEU A 113 -17.68 -5.41 71.22
CA LEU A 113 -17.50 -4.44 70.14
C LEU A 113 -17.71 -5.13 68.79
N VAL A 114 -18.63 -4.65 67.95
CA VAL A 114 -18.76 -5.08 66.56
C VAL A 114 -17.93 -4.19 65.64
N LEU A 115 -16.87 -4.77 65.06
CA LEU A 115 -16.09 -4.16 63.99
C LEU A 115 -16.71 -4.54 62.64
N ARG A 116 -16.69 -3.62 61.67
CA ARG A 116 -17.26 -3.86 60.33
C ARG A 116 -16.19 -3.83 59.27
N VAL A 117 -16.20 -4.83 58.40
CA VAL A 117 -15.37 -4.91 57.19
C VAL A 117 -16.30 -4.82 55.99
N SER A 118 -16.20 -3.75 55.20
CA SER A 118 -17.01 -3.57 54.01
C SER A 118 -16.39 -4.31 52.82
N LEU A 119 -17.07 -5.33 52.31
CA LEU A 119 -16.68 -6.10 51.12
C LEU A 119 -17.46 -5.63 49.89
N ASN A 120 -16.94 -5.95 48.70
CA ASN A 120 -17.59 -5.63 47.42
C ASN A 120 -18.53 -6.76 46.96
N SER A 121 -18.19 -8.02 47.23
CA SER A 121 -19.00 -9.21 46.98
C SER A 121 -18.94 -10.21 48.15
N GLU A 122 -19.81 -11.22 48.14
CA GLU A 122 -19.79 -12.29 49.16
C GLU A 122 -18.53 -13.16 49.01
N ASP A 123 -18.01 -13.32 47.78
CA ASP A 123 -16.80 -14.11 47.45
C ASP A 123 -15.48 -13.54 48.02
N GLU A 124 -15.49 -12.28 48.49
CA GLU A 124 -14.34 -11.67 49.14
C GLU A 124 -14.16 -12.12 50.61
N GLU A 125 -15.18 -12.75 51.21
CA GLU A 125 -15.20 -13.15 52.63
C GLU A 125 -14.09 -14.15 53.02
N PRO A 126 -13.82 -15.25 52.25
CA PRO A 126 -12.77 -16.19 52.62
C PRO A 126 -11.38 -15.55 52.59
N GLY A 127 -11.10 -14.70 51.59
CA GLY A 127 -9.86 -13.93 51.50
C GLY A 127 -9.70 -12.95 52.66
N ALA A 128 -10.79 -12.30 53.10
CA ALA A 128 -10.76 -11.41 54.25
C ALA A 128 -10.54 -12.17 55.58
N ARG A 129 -11.19 -13.33 55.77
CA ARG A 129 -10.94 -14.21 56.94
C ARG A 129 -9.50 -14.70 56.98
N ALA A 130 -8.94 -15.16 55.85
CA ALA A 130 -7.56 -15.63 55.78
C ALA A 130 -6.53 -14.50 55.94
N ALA A 131 -6.83 -13.29 55.45
CA ALA A 131 -6.02 -12.10 55.71
C ALA A 131 -6.00 -11.74 57.22
N ILE A 132 -7.15 -11.79 57.91
CA ILE A 132 -7.19 -11.57 59.36
C ILE A 132 -6.45 -12.71 60.09
N GLY A 133 -6.63 -13.96 59.66
CA GLY A 133 -5.94 -15.13 60.19
C GLY A 133 -4.40 -15.05 60.08
N PHE A 134 -3.87 -14.42 59.03
CA PHE A 134 -2.43 -14.11 58.95
C PHE A 134 -1.98 -13.22 60.10
N GLY A 135 -2.74 -12.17 60.45
CA GLY A 135 -2.38 -11.25 61.54
C GLY A 135 -2.31 -11.90 62.93
N TYR A 136 -3.03 -13.00 63.14
CA TYR A 136 -2.94 -13.82 64.36
C TYR A 136 -1.81 -14.85 64.32
N THR A 137 -1.53 -15.44 63.14
CA THR A 137 -0.69 -16.64 63.01
C THR A 137 0.71 -16.39 62.43
N GLY A 138 0.92 -15.24 61.78
CA GLY A 138 2.11 -14.94 60.97
C GLY A 138 2.27 -15.85 59.74
N ARG A 139 1.21 -16.55 59.31
CA ARG A 139 1.25 -17.55 58.23
C ARG A 139 0.08 -17.38 57.28
N MET A 140 0.37 -17.33 55.98
CA MET A 140 -0.67 -17.34 54.96
C MET A 140 -1.17 -18.79 54.77
N GLN A 141 -2.49 -18.96 54.80
CA GLN A 141 -3.15 -20.20 54.40
C GLN A 141 -3.94 -19.88 53.12
N ALA A 142 -3.45 -20.38 52.00
CA ALA A 142 -4.08 -20.26 50.68
C ALA A 142 -3.77 -21.56 49.92
N GLY A 143 -4.80 -22.24 49.42
CA GLY A 143 -4.71 -23.48 48.65
C GLY A 143 -4.49 -23.25 47.15
N SER A 144 -4.82 -22.06 46.64
CA SER A 144 -4.73 -21.67 45.23
C SER A 144 -4.03 -20.31 45.04
N ILE A 145 -3.67 -19.99 43.79
CA ILE A 145 -3.09 -18.67 43.47
C ILE A 145 -4.16 -17.57 43.62
N LEU A 146 -5.42 -17.88 43.27
CA LEU A 146 -6.55 -16.97 43.45
C LEU A 146 -6.74 -16.58 44.93
N GLU A 147 -6.74 -17.55 45.85
CA GLU A 147 -6.82 -17.28 47.29
C GLU A 147 -5.67 -16.40 47.77
N ALA A 148 -4.43 -16.67 47.33
CA ALA A 148 -3.27 -15.87 47.73
C ALA A 148 -3.37 -14.40 47.24
N LEU A 149 -3.93 -14.17 46.04
CA LEU A 149 -4.20 -12.84 45.51
C LEU A 149 -5.37 -12.14 46.22
N GLN A 150 -6.47 -12.86 46.51
CA GLN A 150 -7.58 -12.34 47.32
C GLN A 150 -7.11 -11.95 48.72
N VAL A 151 -6.27 -12.78 49.36
CA VAL A 151 -5.64 -12.52 50.66
C VAL A 151 -4.70 -11.31 50.60
N ARG A 152 -3.93 -11.11 49.51
CA ARG A 152 -3.16 -9.86 49.30
C ARG A 152 -4.09 -8.65 49.21
N ARG A 153 -5.13 -8.71 48.39
CA ARG A 153 -6.07 -7.60 48.13
C ARG A 153 -6.83 -7.19 49.40
N GLN A 154 -7.36 -8.15 50.15
CA GLN A 154 -8.00 -7.91 51.44
C GLN A 154 -7.00 -7.48 52.52
N GLY A 155 -5.77 -8.02 52.49
CA GLY A 155 -4.68 -7.58 53.37
C GLY A 155 -4.26 -6.13 53.17
N ALA A 156 -4.23 -5.65 51.92
CA ALA A 156 -3.99 -4.25 51.59
C ALA A 156 -5.16 -3.35 52.01
N TYR A 157 -6.40 -3.75 51.71
CA TYR A 157 -7.62 -3.03 52.13
C TYR A 157 -7.73 -2.87 53.66
N LEU A 158 -7.43 -3.94 54.41
CA LEU A 158 -7.40 -3.95 55.87
C LEU A 158 -6.11 -3.35 56.46
N GLN A 159 -5.15 -2.91 55.62
CA GLN A 159 -3.85 -2.36 56.05
C GLN A 159 -3.08 -3.26 57.02
N ILE A 160 -3.03 -4.57 56.74
CA ILE A 160 -2.40 -5.56 57.63
C ILE A 160 -0.88 -5.60 57.40
N GLU A 161 -0.12 -5.25 58.44
CA GLU A 161 1.34 -5.20 58.38
C GLU A 161 1.97 -6.56 58.01
N GLY A 162 2.92 -6.56 57.08
CA GLY A 162 3.69 -7.75 56.66
C GLY A 162 2.94 -8.77 55.79
N LEU A 163 1.61 -8.68 55.67
CA LEU A 163 0.81 -9.61 54.86
C LEU A 163 1.08 -9.45 53.36
N THR A 164 1.22 -8.23 52.86
CA THR A 164 1.61 -7.98 51.46
C THR A 164 2.92 -8.67 51.12
N ASN A 165 4.00 -8.38 51.87
CA ASN A 165 5.31 -9.01 51.68
C ASN A 165 5.26 -10.56 51.74
N SER A 166 4.41 -11.13 52.60
CA SER A 166 4.30 -12.58 52.80
C SER A 166 3.48 -13.27 51.72
N SER A 167 2.36 -12.66 51.29
CA SER A 167 1.54 -13.15 50.18
C SER A 167 2.30 -13.05 48.86
N GLU A 168 3.04 -11.96 48.64
CA GLU A 168 3.93 -11.81 47.49
C GLU A 168 5.06 -12.85 47.48
N ALA A 169 5.64 -13.21 48.64
CA ALA A 169 6.63 -14.28 48.70
C ALA A 169 6.06 -15.64 48.24
N GLY A 170 4.80 -15.95 48.59
CA GLY A 170 4.09 -17.12 48.07
C GLY A 170 3.81 -17.02 46.56
N CYS A 171 3.25 -15.89 46.10
CA CYS A 171 2.95 -15.65 44.69
C CYS A 171 4.18 -15.59 43.79
N ARG A 172 5.39 -15.31 44.32
CA ARG A 172 6.66 -15.39 43.57
C ARG A 172 7.19 -16.83 43.47
N GLN A 173 6.85 -17.71 44.41
CA GLN A 173 7.32 -19.10 44.42
C GLN A 173 6.46 -20.03 43.55
N SER A 174 5.13 -19.88 43.58
CA SER A 174 4.20 -20.75 42.85
C SER A 174 4.44 -20.82 41.32
N PRO A 175 4.46 -19.71 40.56
CA PRO A 175 4.67 -19.75 39.10
C PRO A 175 6.11 -20.07 38.69
N ALA A 176 7.04 -20.16 39.64
CA ALA A 176 8.44 -20.53 39.42
C ALA A 176 8.71 -22.03 39.64
N ALA A 177 7.74 -22.80 40.14
CA ALA A 177 7.88 -24.23 40.36
C ALA A 177 8.05 -24.98 39.01
N PRO A 178 9.10 -25.80 38.83
CA PRO A 178 9.33 -26.51 37.58
C PRO A 178 8.31 -27.64 37.42
N VAL A 179 7.36 -27.46 36.49
CA VAL A 179 6.47 -28.55 36.04
C VAL A 179 7.36 -29.68 35.46
N PRO A 180 7.23 -30.94 35.91
CA PRO A 180 7.99 -32.03 35.35
C PRO A 180 7.58 -32.26 33.89
N MET A 181 8.45 -31.89 32.94
CA MET A 181 8.18 -32.11 31.52
C MET A 181 8.00 -33.60 31.25
N LEU A 182 6.82 -33.95 30.74
CA LEU A 182 6.56 -35.25 30.12
C LEU A 182 7.57 -35.46 28.98
N GLN A 183 8.53 -36.35 29.19
CA GLN A 183 9.33 -36.87 28.08
C GLN A 183 8.40 -37.66 27.17
N ALA A 184 8.44 -37.38 25.86
CA ALA A 184 7.67 -38.11 24.86
C ALA A 184 8.24 -39.54 24.70
N GLY A 185 7.82 -40.42 25.60
CA GLY A 185 8.26 -41.81 25.69
C GLY A 185 7.74 -42.64 24.52
N ASN A 186 8.58 -42.84 23.52
CA ASN A 186 8.27 -43.68 22.36
C ASN A 186 8.53 -45.16 22.73
N SER A 187 7.54 -45.84 23.29
CA SER A 187 7.66 -47.25 23.73
C SER A 187 6.43 -48.09 23.39
N SER A 188 6.68 -49.37 23.08
CA SER A 188 5.73 -50.31 22.49
C SER A 188 4.80 -51.00 23.50
N SER A 189 3.66 -51.46 22.98
CA SER A 189 2.66 -52.26 23.70
C SER A 189 3.22 -53.49 24.43
N SER A 190 2.81 -53.67 25.69
CA SER A 190 2.56 -55.00 26.27
C SER A 190 1.28 -54.95 27.10
N SER A 191 0.48 -56.01 27.03
CA SER A 191 -0.88 -56.07 27.57
C SER A 191 -0.95 -56.96 28.82
N THR A 192 -1.52 -56.45 29.91
CA THR A 192 -1.90 -57.27 31.06
C THR A 192 -3.30 -56.88 31.54
N THR A 193 -4.20 -57.86 31.61
CA THR A 193 -5.62 -57.66 31.94
C THR A 193 -5.85 -57.72 33.45
N THR A 194 -6.59 -56.76 34.01
CA THR A 194 -7.08 -56.81 35.40
C THR A 194 -8.53 -56.34 35.46
N THR A 195 -9.39 -57.07 36.18
CA THR A 195 -10.86 -56.92 36.11
C THR A 195 -11.46 -56.52 37.45
N ILE A 196 -11.92 -55.28 37.58
CA ILE A 196 -12.75 -54.76 38.70
C ILE A 196 -13.78 -53.82 38.05
N SER A 197 -15.03 -54.24 37.88
CA SER A 197 -16.15 -54.24 38.85
C SER A 197 -16.75 -52.85 39.10
N SER A 198 -18.07 -52.73 38.98
CA SER A 198 -18.77 -51.48 38.70
C SER A 198 -19.78 -51.05 39.77
N SER A 199 -19.78 -49.76 40.11
CA SER A 199 -20.90 -49.05 40.77
C SER A 199 -21.04 -47.63 40.17
N PRO A 200 -22.27 -47.12 39.96
CA PRO A 200 -22.52 -45.81 39.34
C PRO A 200 -22.64 -44.66 40.37
N ALA A 201 -22.91 -43.44 39.84
CA ALA A 201 -23.16 -42.18 40.56
C ALA A 201 -21.93 -41.46 41.14
N GLY A 202 -21.11 -40.91 40.23
CA GLY A 202 -20.20 -39.79 40.50
C GLY A 202 -20.40 -38.71 39.42
N THR A 203 -20.22 -37.44 39.77
CA THR A 203 -20.31 -36.32 38.81
C THR A 203 -19.17 -36.33 37.79
N ASN A 204 -19.44 -35.90 36.55
CA ASN A 204 -18.48 -35.90 35.44
C ASN A 204 -17.39 -34.82 35.58
N ASP A 205 -16.49 -34.95 36.56
CA ASP A 205 -15.23 -34.22 36.60
C ASP A 205 -14.16 -34.96 35.76
N GLN A 206 -14.41 -35.02 34.44
CA GLN A 206 -13.55 -35.76 33.51
C GLN A 206 -12.30 -34.98 33.16
N GLY A 207 -11.27 -35.10 34.02
CA GLY A 207 -9.88 -35.11 33.59
C GLY A 207 -9.38 -33.84 32.88
N ARG A 208 -9.73 -32.65 33.40
CA ARG A 208 -8.99 -31.43 33.04
C ARG A 208 -7.50 -31.65 33.33
N SER A 209 -6.66 -31.60 32.30
CA SER A 209 -5.21 -31.56 32.49
C SER A 209 -4.84 -30.34 33.34
N PRO A 210 -3.94 -30.47 34.33
CA PRO A 210 -3.62 -29.38 35.24
C PRO A 210 -3.07 -28.18 34.45
N GLN A 211 -3.74 -27.04 34.58
CA GLN A 211 -3.36 -25.81 33.90
C GLN A 211 -1.99 -25.33 34.43
N PRO A 212 -1.06 -24.89 33.56
CA PRO A 212 0.21 -24.33 34.00
C PRO A 212 0.00 -23.19 35.01
N PRO A 213 0.69 -23.18 36.18
CA PRO A 213 0.43 -22.21 37.26
C PRO A 213 0.55 -20.74 36.85
N VAL A 214 1.34 -20.41 35.83
CA VAL A 214 1.42 -19.06 35.29
C VAL A 214 0.15 -18.63 34.54
N LEU A 215 -0.54 -19.57 33.87
CA LEU A 215 -1.82 -19.30 33.22
C LEU A 215 -2.95 -19.19 34.26
N GLU A 216 -2.89 -19.94 35.36
CA GLU A 216 -3.79 -19.75 36.53
C GLU A 216 -3.60 -18.35 37.12
N PHE A 217 -2.35 -17.95 37.42
CA PHE A 217 -2.02 -16.61 37.93
C PHE A 217 -2.60 -15.49 37.05
N PHE A 218 -2.41 -15.57 35.73
CA PHE A 218 -2.93 -14.57 34.82
C PHE A 218 -4.46 -14.64 34.61
N SER A 219 -5.11 -15.79 34.81
CA SER A 219 -6.58 -15.87 34.82
C SER A 219 -7.22 -15.11 36.00
N CYS A 220 -6.43 -14.81 37.04
CA CYS A 220 -6.86 -14.01 38.18
C CYS A 220 -6.72 -12.48 37.96
N ALA A 221 -6.64 -12.01 36.70
CA ALA A 221 -6.38 -10.61 36.37
C ALA A 221 -7.36 -9.61 37.03
N ASP A 222 -8.61 -10.02 37.26
CA ASP A 222 -9.66 -9.17 37.86
C ASP A 222 -9.44 -8.88 39.36
N VAL A 223 -8.51 -9.58 40.03
CA VAL A 223 -8.09 -9.28 41.41
C VAL A 223 -6.69 -8.66 41.49
N PHE A 224 -6.09 -8.26 40.37
CA PHE A 224 -4.84 -7.51 40.34
C PHE A 224 -5.10 -6.04 40.73
N PRO A 225 -4.11 -5.33 41.31
CA PRO A 225 -4.28 -3.94 41.73
C PRO A 225 -4.45 -3.01 40.52
N ASP A 226 -5.48 -2.16 40.54
CA ASP A 226 -5.71 -1.16 39.50
C ASP A 226 -4.74 0.04 39.70
N PRO A 227 -3.83 0.30 38.74
CA PRO A 227 -2.84 1.38 38.87
C PRO A 227 -3.43 2.79 38.76
N THR A 228 -4.74 2.92 38.50
CA THR A 228 -5.48 4.20 38.50
C THR A 228 -6.21 4.48 39.81
N ILE A 229 -6.36 3.47 40.69
CA ILE A 229 -7.14 3.54 41.94
C ILE A 229 -6.25 3.31 43.18
N GLU A 230 -5.30 2.38 43.12
CA GLU A 230 -4.45 2.02 44.26
C GLU A 230 -3.24 2.95 44.45
N GLU A 231 -2.71 3.01 45.67
CA GLU A 231 -1.50 3.75 45.97
C GLU A 231 -0.29 3.23 45.15
N PRO A 232 0.64 4.11 44.71
CA PRO A 232 1.87 3.71 44.02
C PRO A 232 2.73 2.69 44.81
N SER A 233 2.59 2.66 46.13
CA SER A 233 3.20 1.70 47.05
C SER A 233 2.75 0.24 46.76
N SER A 234 1.43 0.01 46.61
CA SER A 234 0.85 -1.29 46.27
C SER A 234 1.20 -1.71 44.84
N VAL A 235 1.14 -0.77 43.89
CA VAL A 235 1.48 -1.02 42.48
C VAL A 235 2.95 -1.43 42.34
N ALA A 236 3.86 -0.73 43.03
CA ALA A 236 5.29 -1.05 43.05
C ALA A 236 5.60 -2.40 43.72
N SER A 237 4.86 -2.78 44.78
CA SER A 237 5.03 -4.09 45.42
C SER A 237 4.56 -5.23 44.50
N PHE A 238 3.39 -5.07 43.88
CA PHE A 238 2.85 -6.06 42.94
C PHE A 238 3.71 -6.23 41.68
N ALA A 239 4.36 -5.17 41.19
CA ALA A 239 5.29 -5.25 40.07
C ALA A 239 6.41 -6.29 40.31
N ALA A 240 6.84 -6.48 41.55
CA ALA A 240 7.84 -7.48 41.94
C ALA A 240 7.31 -8.93 42.01
N VAL A 241 5.98 -9.13 41.96
CA VAL A 241 5.34 -10.43 41.66
C VAL A 241 5.12 -10.60 40.16
N LEU A 242 4.69 -9.54 39.48
CA LEU A 242 4.42 -9.57 38.04
C LEU A 242 5.68 -9.83 37.20
N ALA A 243 6.86 -9.36 37.64
CA ALA A 243 8.13 -9.60 36.95
C ALA A 243 8.52 -11.10 36.81
N PRO A 244 8.56 -11.92 37.87
CA PRO A 244 8.78 -13.36 37.72
C PRO A 244 7.63 -14.08 37.01
N ALA A 245 6.37 -13.61 37.15
CA ALA A 245 5.24 -14.16 36.39
C ALA A 245 5.37 -13.92 34.88
N LYS A 246 5.78 -12.72 34.45
CA LYS A 246 6.16 -12.39 33.06
C LYS A 246 7.24 -13.34 32.53
N LEU A 247 8.31 -13.53 33.30
CA LEU A 247 9.41 -14.43 32.90
C LEU A 247 8.96 -15.90 32.82
N ALA A 248 8.05 -16.35 33.69
CA ALA A 248 7.44 -17.68 33.60
C ALA A 248 6.53 -17.81 32.35
N LEU A 249 5.78 -16.75 31.99
CA LEU A 249 4.91 -16.70 30.82
C LEU A 249 5.72 -16.80 29.51
N VAL A 250 6.80 -16.04 29.41
CA VAL A 250 7.76 -16.11 28.29
C VAL A 250 8.41 -17.49 28.20
N ARG A 251 8.79 -18.11 29.33
CA ARG A 251 9.34 -19.48 29.35
C ARG A 251 8.33 -20.54 28.90
N HIS A 252 7.05 -20.35 29.21
CA HIS A 252 5.97 -21.24 28.80
C HIS A 252 5.72 -21.16 27.28
N PHE A 253 5.52 -19.96 26.75
CA PHE A 253 5.26 -19.74 25.32
C PHE A 253 6.51 -19.79 24.42
N ARG A 254 7.70 -19.63 25.00
CA ARG A 254 9.05 -19.67 24.40
C ARG A 254 9.38 -18.56 23.39
N ASP A 255 8.64 -18.47 22.30
CA ASP A 255 8.84 -17.58 21.16
C ASP A 255 7.61 -17.58 20.24
N THR A 256 7.43 -16.53 19.44
CA THR A 256 6.25 -16.37 18.56
C THR A 256 6.01 -17.57 17.64
N LEU A 257 7.10 -18.11 17.07
CA LEU A 257 7.07 -19.28 16.20
C LEU A 257 6.54 -20.51 16.93
N ALA A 258 6.99 -20.78 18.16
CA ALA A 258 6.44 -21.86 18.97
C ALA A 258 4.94 -21.67 19.25
N VAL A 259 4.47 -20.44 19.55
CA VAL A 259 3.04 -20.20 19.82
C VAL A 259 2.18 -20.40 18.56
N LEU A 260 2.58 -19.80 17.44
CA LEU A 260 1.83 -19.84 16.19
C LEU A 260 1.87 -21.21 15.50
N ASN A 261 2.95 -21.98 15.70
CA ASN A 261 3.14 -23.31 15.15
C ASN A 261 2.96 -24.42 16.20
N THR A 262 2.16 -24.21 17.26
CA THR A 262 1.74 -25.27 18.19
C THR A 262 0.26 -25.09 18.58
N PRO A 263 -0.68 -25.96 18.14
CA PRO A 263 -2.12 -25.74 18.37
C PRO A 263 -2.51 -25.57 19.84
N LEU A 264 -1.86 -26.30 20.75
CA LEU A 264 -2.09 -26.19 22.19
C LEU A 264 -1.62 -24.82 22.76
N LEU A 265 -0.50 -24.29 22.29
CA LEU A 265 -0.04 -22.96 22.72
C LEU A 265 -0.90 -21.86 22.08
N GLN A 266 -1.34 -22.02 20.83
CA GLN A 266 -2.30 -21.10 20.20
C GLN A 266 -3.62 -21.08 20.98
N GLN A 267 -4.17 -22.23 21.36
CA GLN A 267 -5.38 -22.30 22.19
C GLN A 267 -5.19 -21.62 23.56
N GLN A 268 -4.03 -21.84 24.21
CA GLN A 268 -3.70 -21.20 25.49
C GLN A 268 -3.48 -19.69 25.36
N LEU A 269 -2.92 -19.21 24.25
CA LEU A 269 -2.84 -17.78 23.91
C LEU A 269 -4.24 -17.18 23.77
N LEU A 270 -5.13 -17.81 22.99
CA LEU A 270 -6.49 -17.28 22.77
C LEU A 270 -7.30 -17.16 24.07
N ALA A 271 -7.02 -18.01 25.06
CA ALA A 271 -7.62 -17.98 26.39
C ALA A 271 -6.92 -17.03 27.39
N LEU A 272 -5.85 -16.32 27.00
CA LEU A 272 -5.23 -15.30 27.85
C LEU A 272 -6.11 -14.04 27.94
N PRO A 273 -6.30 -13.46 29.14
CA PRO A 273 -6.86 -12.12 29.27
C PRO A 273 -5.85 -11.07 28.77
N ALA A 274 -6.37 -9.90 28.35
CA ALA A 274 -5.59 -8.83 27.71
C ALA A 274 -4.29 -8.44 28.46
N MET A 275 -4.31 -8.46 29.80
CA MET A 275 -3.15 -8.11 30.63
C MET A 275 -1.99 -9.11 30.48
N ALA A 276 -2.28 -10.38 30.24
CA ALA A 276 -1.27 -11.41 30.02
C ALA A 276 -0.64 -11.29 28.63
N VAL A 277 -1.42 -10.83 27.63
CA VAL A 277 -0.91 -10.55 26.28
C VAL A 277 -0.05 -9.28 26.28
N GLU A 278 -0.46 -8.21 26.98
CA GLU A 278 0.42 -7.05 27.25
C GLU A 278 1.72 -7.53 27.92
N ALA A 279 1.61 -8.33 28.98
CA ALA A 279 2.75 -8.82 29.73
C ALA A 279 3.72 -9.71 28.91
N LEU A 280 3.22 -10.43 27.90
CA LEU A 280 4.01 -11.22 26.95
C LEU A 280 4.67 -10.33 25.88
N LEU A 281 3.96 -9.34 25.35
CA LEU A 281 4.44 -8.42 24.32
C LEU A 281 5.43 -7.37 24.86
N GLU A 282 5.30 -6.96 26.13
CA GLU A 282 6.25 -6.09 26.83
C GLU A 282 7.61 -6.78 27.09
N ALA A 283 7.65 -8.10 27.16
CA ALA A 283 8.86 -8.82 27.54
C ALA A 283 9.91 -8.82 26.41
N GLU A 284 11.11 -8.31 26.71
CA GLU A 284 12.21 -8.25 25.74
C GLU A 284 12.76 -9.64 25.37
N ASP A 285 12.70 -10.59 26.31
CA ASP A 285 13.10 -11.99 26.09
C ASP A 285 12.14 -12.79 25.19
N PHE A 286 10.96 -12.25 24.83
CA PHE A 286 10.00 -12.94 23.97
C PHE A 286 10.47 -12.89 22.51
N ALA A 287 11.17 -13.96 22.12
CA ALA A 287 11.85 -14.10 20.84
C ALA A 287 10.89 -14.29 19.64
N THR A 288 11.36 -13.91 18.46
CA THR A 288 10.65 -14.02 17.18
C THR A 288 11.63 -14.20 16.02
N ASP A 289 11.19 -14.58 14.83
CA ASP A 289 11.99 -14.45 13.60
C ASP A 289 11.98 -13.01 13.08
N THR A 290 10.79 -12.43 12.89
CA THR A 290 10.57 -11.01 12.58
C THR A 290 9.41 -10.47 13.40
N GLU A 291 9.26 -9.14 13.51
CA GLU A 291 8.12 -8.57 14.25
C GLU A 291 6.77 -8.82 13.53
N ALA A 292 6.78 -9.30 12.28
CA ALA A 292 5.58 -9.67 11.55
C ALA A 292 4.83 -10.85 12.21
N ASN A 293 5.56 -11.81 12.79
CA ASN A 293 4.94 -12.87 13.60
C ASN A 293 4.44 -12.36 14.97
N VAL A 294 5.01 -11.28 15.52
CA VAL A 294 4.45 -10.61 16.71
C VAL A 294 3.11 -9.92 16.37
N LEU A 295 3.05 -9.24 15.22
CA LEU A 295 1.84 -8.61 14.71
C LEU A 295 0.76 -9.66 14.38
N LEU A 296 1.13 -10.81 13.81
CA LEU A 296 0.22 -11.94 13.59
C LEU A 296 -0.31 -12.51 14.92
N LEU A 297 0.56 -12.72 15.91
CA LEU A 297 0.17 -13.23 17.22
C LEU A 297 -0.87 -12.31 17.88
N LEU A 298 -0.66 -10.99 17.84
CA LEU A 298 -1.64 -10.02 18.33
C LEU A 298 -2.95 -10.01 17.52
N ALA A 299 -2.87 -10.00 16.18
CA ALA A 299 -4.07 -10.04 15.33
C ALA A 299 -4.91 -11.31 15.56
N THR A 300 -4.24 -12.46 15.77
CA THR A 300 -4.88 -13.75 16.06
C THR A 300 -5.63 -13.70 17.38
N TRP A 301 -5.02 -13.11 18.42
CA TRP A 301 -5.68 -12.92 19.71
C TRP A 301 -6.84 -11.92 19.65
N LEU A 302 -6.65 -10.78 18.97
CA LEU A 302 -7.70 -9.77 18.80
C LEU A 302 -8.90 -10.31 18.02
N LYS A 303 -8.70 -11.13 16.98
CA LYS A 303 -9.81 -11.77 16.23
C LYS A 303 -10.74 -12.62 17.11
N ALA A 304 -10.23 -13.17 18.22
CA ALA A 304 -11.05 -13.90 19.21
C ALA A 304 -11.60 -13.03 20.34
N ASN A 305 -10.87 -11.97 20.74
CA ASN A 305 -11.14 -11.21 21.97
C ASN A 305 -11.55 -9.74 21.75
N PHE A 306 -11.83 -9.31 20.52
CA PHE A 306 -12.14 -7.91 20.18
C PHE A 306 -13.27 -7.30 21.03
N GLU A 307 -14.41 -7.98 21.12
CA GLU A 307 -15.60 -7.54 21.88
C GLU A 307 -15.35 -7.51 23.41
N GLN A 308 -14.42 -8.34 23.90
CA GLN A 308 -14.06 -8.43 25.32
C GLN A 308 -12.98 -7.41 25.72
N THR A 309 -12.41 -6.67 24.76
CA THR A 309 -11.24 -5.81 24.96
C THR A 309 -11.57 -4.38 24.57
N ASP A 310 -11.59 -3.46 25.53
CA ASP A 310 -11.93 -2.05 25.27
C ASP A 310 -10.94 -1.36 24.31
N ALA A 311 -11.39 -0.28 23.68
CA ALA A 311 -10.59 0.42 22.66
C ALA A 311 -9.24 0.99 23.18
N ALA A 312 -9.15 1.38 24.45
CA ALA A 312 -7.89 1.84 25.04
C ALA A 312 -6.93 0.67 25.32
N ARG A 313 -7.46 -0.49 25.74
CA ARG A 313 -6.71 -1.75 25.88
C ARG A 313 -6.21 -2.29 24.55
N ARG A 314 -7.06 -2.30 23.51
CA ARG A 314 -6.67 -2.62 22.12
C ARG A 314 -5.56 -1.69 21.62
N LYS A 315 -5.67 -0.39 21.89
CA LYS A 315 -4.63 0.59 21.56
C LYS A 315 -3.30 0.31 22.28
N ARG A 316 -3.31 0.07 23.59
CA ARG A 316 -2.09 -0.28 24.35
C ARG A 316 -1.42 -1.54 23.80
N LEU A 317 -2.18 -2.61 23.60
CA LEU A 317 -1.69 -3.86 22.99
C LEU A 317 -1.01 -3.62 21.63
N CYS A 318 -1.65 -2.83 20.76
CA CYS A 318 -1.09 -2.49 19.46
C CYS A 318 0.22 -1.68 19.57
N GLN A 319 0.32 -0.77 20.54
CA GLN A 319 1.52 0.05 20.77
C GLN A 319 2.75 -0.77 21.17
N LEU A 320 2.60 -2.01 21.66
CA LEU A 320 3.72 -2.88 22.05
C LEU A 320 4.44 -3.58 20.88
N VAL A 321 3.88 -3.54 19.66
CA VAL A 321 4.50 -4.16 18.47
C VAL A 321 5.56 -3.23 17.88
N ARG A 322 6.78 -3.72 17.65
CA ARG A 322 7.90 -2.90 17.13
C ARG A 322 7.80 -2.69 15.62
N LEU A 323 6.79 -1.96 15.14
CA LEU A 323 6.40 -1.87 13.73
C LEU A 323 7.54 -1.48 12.76
N VAL A 324 8.54 -0.71 13.20
CA VAL A 324 9.77 -0.41 12.45
C VAL A 324 10.72 -1.63 12.26
N GLN A 325 10.37 -2.80 12.78
CA GLN A 325 11.06 -4.08 12.66
C GLN A 325 10.23 -5.14 11.90
N LEU A 326 9.14 -4.72 11.25
CA LEU A 326 8.40 -5.53 10.29
C LEU A 326 9.25 -5.78 9.03
N GLY A 327 9.07 -6.93 8.38
CA GLY A 327 9.66 -7.18 7.07
C GLY A 327 9.09 -6.24 5.99
N GLN A 328 9.84 -6.01 4.92
CA GLN A 328 9.38 -5.21 3.78
C GLN A 328 8.02 -5.61 3.19
N PRO A 329 7.61 -6.91 3.12
CA PRO A 329 6.28 -7.28 2.64
C PRO A 329 5.15 -6.74 3.54
N TYR A 330 5.43 -6.62 4.83
CA TYR A 330 4.53 -6.06 5.81
C TYR A 330 4.49 -4.53 5.75
N LEU A 331 5.64 -3.88 5.80
CA LEU A 331 5.76 -2.41 5.77
C LEU A 331 5.12 -1.79 4.53
N ALA A 332 5.28 -2.43 3.38
CA ALA A 332 4.94 -1.86 2.09
C ALA A 332 3.59 -2.37 1.52
N SER A 333 2.99 -3.43 2.10
CA SER A 333 1.70 -3.97 1.64
C SER A 333 0.66 -4.18 2.75
N ILE A 334 1.00 -4.79 3.89
CA ILE A 334 0.02 -5.13 4.94
C ILE A 334 -0.26 -3.96 5.89
N LEU A 335 0.77 -3.23 6.31
CA LEU A 335 0.62 -2.09 7.24
C LEU A 335 -0.20 -0.93 6.63
N PRO A 336 -0.04 -0.55 5.34
CA PRO A 336 -0.91 0.43 4.69
C PRO A 336 -2.38 -0.04 4.59
N ALA A 337 -2.62 -1.35 4.45
CA ALA A 337 -3.96 -1.92 4.42
C ALA A 337 -4.65 -1.79 5.79
N LEU A 338 -3.97 -2.20 6.88
CA LEU A 338 -4.47 -2.05 8.25
C LEU A 338 -4.75 -0.57 8.60
N ALA A 339 -3.92 0.35 8.12
CA ALA A 339 -4.11 1.79 8.33
C ALA A 339 -5.31 2.36 7.55
N ALA A 340 -5.55 1.89 6.32
CA ALA A 340 -6.74 2.27 5.54
C ALA A 340 -8.03 1.68 6.14
N ASP A 341 -7.98 0.44 6.64
CA ASP A 341 -9.08 -0.20 7.37
C ASP A 341 -9.42 0.58 8.65
N PHE A 342 -8.42 1.10 9.36
CA PHE A 342 -8.61 1.97 10.51
C PHE A 342 -9.24 3.32 10.14
N GLU A 343 -8.72 4.03 9.14
CA GLU A 343 -9.27 5.33 8.72
C GLU A 343 -10.73 5.25 8.22
N VAL A 344 -11.18 4.10 7.70
CA VAL A 344 -12.57 3.89 7.25
C VAL A 344 -13.51 3.39 8.37
N GLY A 345 -12.96 2.69 9.36
CA GLY A 345 -13.71 1.91 10.35
C GLY A 345 -13.64 2.40 11.79
N ALA A 346 -12.72 3.31 12.15
CA ALA A 346 -12.50 3.74 13.54
C ALA A 346 -13.75 4.34 14.18
N ASP A 347 -14.37 5.34 13.54
CA ASP A 347 -15.59 6.02 14.02
C ASP A 347 -16.82 5.10 14.07
N LYS A 348 -16.75 3.96 13.38
CA LYS A 348 -17.78 2.92 13.30
C LYS A 348 -17.51 1.73 14.23
N GLY A 349 -16.37 1.74 14.95
CA GLY A 349 -15.95 0.67 15.86
C GLY A 349 -15.69 -0.69 15.19
N LEU A 350 -15.48 -0.75 13.87
CA LEU A 350 -15.44 -2.00 13.12
C LEU A 350 -14.28 -2.92 13.54
N PRO A 351 -14.44 -4.26 13.56
CA PRO A 351 -13.36 -5.21 13.84
C PRO A 351 -12.13 -5.07 12.92
N GLY A 352 -12.28 -4.59 11.68
CA GLY A 352 -11.16 -4.24 10.80
C GLY A 352 -10.28 -3.09 11.32
N ALA A 353 -10.86 -2.13 12.05
CA ALA A 353 -10.20 -0.96 12.60
C ALA A 353 -9.52 -1.25 13.96
N TRP A 354 -8.88 -2.41 14.11
CA TRP A 354 -8.26 -2.82 15.36
C TRP A 354 -6.87 -2.20 15.60
N LEU A 355 -6.11 -1.94 14.54
CA LEU A 355 -4.79 -1.29 14.62
C LEU A 355 -4.95 0.24 14.51
N PRO A 356 -4.66 1.04 15.56
CA PRO A 356 -5.01 2.45 15.60
C PRO A 356 -4.01 3.37 14.87
N MET A 357 -3.72 3.07 13.60
CA MET A 357 -2.68 3.70 12.78
C MET A 357 -3.27 4.43 11.56
N ARG A 358 -2.72 5.60 11.20
CA ARG A 358 -3.11 6.35 10.00
C ARG A 358 -2.21 6.02 8.80
N CYS A 359 -2.72 6.19 7.58
CA CYS A 359 -2.03 5.88 6.33
C CYS A 359 -0.68 6.61 6.23
N MET A 360 -0.64 7.88 6.64
CA MET A 360 0.59 8.69 6.67
C MET A 360 1.62 8.23 7.72
N GLU A 361 1.18 7.54 8.78
CA GLU A 361 2.06 6.98 9.82
C GLU A 361 2.65 5.64 9.39
N ALA A 362 1.83 4.79 8.74
CA ALA A 362 2.31 3.59 8.06
C ALA A 362 3.33 3.93 6.95
N ALA A 363 3.06 4.98 6.16
CA ALA A 363 4.01 5.50 5.18
C ALA A 363 5.31 5.98 5.85
N LEU A 364 5.23 6.78 6.92
CA LEU A 364 6.40 7.22 7.68
C LEU A 364 7.26 6.04 8.18
N LEU A 365 6.64 4.98 8.71
CA LEU A 365 7.33 3.76 9.15
C LEU A 365 7.99 3.00 8.00
N ASN A 366 7.33 2.89 6.84
CA ASN A 366 7.94 2.32 5.63
C ASN A 366 9.17 3.13 5.17
N ASN A 367 9.09 4.46 5.18
CA ASN A 367 10.18 5.37 4.77
C ASN A 367 11.40 5.22 5.67
N ILE A 368 11.15 5.23 6.99
CA ILE A 368 12.15 5.03 8.04
C ILE A 368 12.87 3.69 7.83
N SER A 369 12.13 2.64 7.55
CA SER A 369 12.67 1.28 7.46
C SER A 369 13.44 1.07 6.15
N SER A 370 12.87 1.52 5.02
CA SER A 370 13.46 1.44 3.67
C SER A 370 14.68 2.35 3.49
N ALA A 371 14.83 3.41 4.29
CA ALA A 371 16.02 4.26 4.27
C ALA A 371 17.27 3.50 4.77
N GLY A 372 18.11 3.05 3.83
CA GLY A 372 19.39 2.40 4.10
C GLY A 372 20.44 3.30 4.77
N ASP A 373 21.55 2.73 5.22
CA ASP A 373 22.51 3.40 6.10
C ASP A 373 23.19 4.64 5.50
N GLU A 374 23.37 4.72 4.18
CA GLU A 374 23.87 5.93 3.52
C GLU A 374 22.93 7.14 3.71
N GLN A 375 21.63 6.89 3.93
CA GLN A 375 20.60 7.91 4.15
C GLN A 375 20.39 8.24 5.64
N GLN A 376 21.33 7.89 6.54
CA GLN A 376 21.17 8.07 8.00
C GLN A 376 20.81 9.52 8.41
N GLN A 377 21.23 10.54 7.66
CA GLN A 377 20.85 11.94 7.93
C GLN A 377 19.38 12.22 7.55
N SER A 378 18.90 11.71 6.41
CA SER A 378 17.49 11.77 6.01
C SER A 378 16.62 11.02 6.99
N LYS A 379 17.08 9.83 7.42
CA LYS A 379 16.43 8.98 8.44
C LYS A 379 16.28 9.72 9.78
N ARG A 380 17.28 10.51 10.21
CA ARG A 380 17.17 11.40 11.38
C ARG A 380 16.17 12.55 11.16
N ARG A 381 16.20 13.22 10.01
CA ARG A 381 15.26 14.34 9.73
C ARG A 381 13.80 13.88 9.62
N LEU A 382 13.55 12.71 9.06
CA LEU A 382 12.22 12.08 9.05
C LEU A 382 11.76 11.71 10.48
N TRP A 383 12.68 11.24 11.32
CA TRP A 383 12.48 11.04 12.77
C TRP A 383 12.06 12.37 13.44
N GLU A 384 12.89 13.41 13.32
CA GLU A 384 12.69 14.74 13.92
C GLU A 384 11.40 15.44 13.45
N ALA A 385 11.00 15.27 12.18
CA ALA A 385 9.77 15.82 11.63
C ALA A 385 8.53 15.01 12.07
N GLY A 386 8.61 13.67 12.01
CA GLY A 386 7.55 12.78 12.47
C GLY A 386 7.27 12.95 13.97
N PHE A 387 8.31 13.12 14.78
CA PHE A 387 8.23 13.29 16.24
C PHE A 387 7.57 14.62 16.70
N ARG A 388 7.22 15.52 15.76
CA ARG A 388 6.35 16.68 16.03
C ARG A 388 4.85 16.35 15.91
N LYS A 389 4.50 15.19 15.34
CA LYS A 389 3.13 14.74 15.02
C LYS A 389 2.78 13.38 15.66
N TYR A 390 3.78 12.54 15.95
CA TYR A 390 3.65 11.18 16.47
C TYR A 390 4.51 10.98 17.73
N ASP A 391 4.10 10.07 18.62
CA ASP A 391 4.79 9.81 19.89
C ASP A 391 6.12 9.05 19.67
N PRO A 392 7.28 9.67 19.97
CA PRO A 392 8.59 9.05 19.79
C PRO A 392 8.90 7.91 20.77
N THR A 393 8.17 7.83 21.88
CA THR A 393 8.36 6.84 22.94
C THR A 393 7.56 5.55 22.71
N SER A 394 6.61 5.58 21.78
CA SER A 394 5.84 4.40 21.37
C SER A 394 6.76 3.27 20.87
N PRO A 395 6.64 2.04 21.39
CA PRO A 395 7.45 0.90 20.95
C PRO A 395 7.36 0.59 19.44
N TRP A 396 6.34 1.11 18.74
CA TRP A 396 6.27 1.18 17.26
C TRP A 396 7.58 1.64 16.60
N TYR A 397 8.28 2.59 17.21
CA TYR A 397 9.53 3.18 16.72
C TYR A 397 10.79 2.55 17.34
N SER A 398 10.66 1.45 18.10
CA SER A 398 11.81 0.78 18.72
C SER A 398 12.69 0.09 17.66
N ARG A 399 13.91 0.60 17.50
CA ARG A 399 14.94 0.05 16.58
C ARG A 399 15.68 -1.17 17.14
N ILE A 400 15.29 -1.65 18.32
CA ILE A 400 15.88 -2.84 18.94
C ILE A 400 15.04 -4.04 18.48
N PRO A 401 15.55 -4.96 17.65
CA PRO A 401 14.81 -6.17 17.31
C PRO A 401 14.60 -7.03 18.56
N ARG A 402 13.54 -7.84 18.58
CA ARG A 402 13.41 -8.90 19.58
C ARG A 402 14.45 -10.00 19.31
N PRO A 403 14.85 -10.82 20.31
CA PRO A 403 15.86 -11.85 20.11
C PRO A 403 15.46 -12.83 19.01
N GLN A 404 16.34 -13.06 18.03
CA GLN A 404 16.08 -14.01 16.95
C GLN A 404 16.40 -15.44 17.37
N ARG A 405 15.51 -16.39 17.01
CA ARG A 405 15.61 -17.80 17.40
C ARG A 405 15.67 -18.83 16.27
N VAL A 406 16.03 -18.40 15.06
CA VAL A 406 16.34 -19.32 13.95
C VAL A 406 17.72 -19.98 14.22
N PRO A 407 17.81 -21.32 14.34
CA PRO A 407 19.10 -21.99 14.53
C PRO A 407 19.99 -21.88 13.28
N LEU A 408 21.32 -21.86 13.47
CA LEU A 408 22.33 -21.85 12.39
C LEU A 408 22.24 -23.03 11.39
N ARG A 409 21.42 -24.06 11.67
CA ARG A 409 21.15 -25.19 10.76
C ARG A 409 19.86 -25.03 9.95
N GLY A 410 19.22 -23.86 10.05
CA GLY A 410 17.83 -23.63 9.65
C GLY A 410 16.83 -24.16 10.68
N LEU A 411 15.59 -23.66 10.62
CA LEU A 411 14.46 -24.34 11.22
C LEU A 411 14.01 -25.49 10.30
N VAL A 412 13.61 -26.60 10.91
CA VAL A 412 13.35 -27.86 10.20
C VAL A 412 11.93 -28.31 10.46
N TYR A 413 11.06 -28.05 9.49
CA TYR A 413 9.67 -28.48 9.49
C TYR A 413 9.53 -29.68 8.56
N ASP A 414 9.29 -30.86 9.15
CA ASP A 414 8.93 -32.05 8.39
C ASP A 414 7.44 -31.96 8.01
N TRP A 415 7.10 -32.25 6.75
CA TRP A 415 5.72 -32.27 6.24
C TRP A 415 5.33 -33.61 5.65
N HIS A 416 4.03 -33.84 5.47
CA HIS A 416 3.48 -35.03 4.84
C HIS A 416 2.13 -34.84 4.12
N ILE A 417 1.79 -35.78 3.25
CA ILE A 417 0.44 -35.99 2.70
C ILE A 417 0.09 -37.45 2.91
N THR A 418 -1.11 -37.75 3.41
CA THR A 418 -1.56 -39.14 3.61
C THR A 418 -2.01 -39.76 2.30
N GLU A 419 -1.81 -41.06 2.15
CA GLU A 419 -2.31 -41.86 1.04
C GLU A 419 -3.83 -41.70 0.83
N GLN A 420 -4.60 -41.56 1.92
CA GLN A 420 -6.04 -41.30 1.87
C GLN A 420 -6.38 -39.94 1.27
N GLU A 421 -5.69 -38.86 1.65
CA GLU A 421 -5.94 -37.53 1.09
C GLU A 421 -5.45 -37.44 -0.36
N LEU A 422 -4.32 -38.09 -0.67
CA LEU A 422 -3.81 -38.26 -2.04
C LEU A 422 -4.84 -39.00 -2.92
N MET A 423 -5.40 -40.12 -2.45
CA MET A 423 -6.48 -40.85 -3.12
C MET A 423 -7.71 -39.98 -3.32
N ARG A 424 -8.19 -39.30 -2.26
CA ARG A 424 -9.41 -38.49 -2.31
C ARG A 424 -9.29 -37.39 -3.35
N GLN A 425 -8.21 -36.61 -3.27
CA GLN A 425 -7.94 -35.49 -4.16
C GLN A 425 -7.69 -35.92 -5.62
N THR A 426 -7.23 -37.15 -5.87
CA THR A 426 -6.95 -37.69 -7.22
C THR A 426 -8.13 -38.47 -7.83
N ARG A 427 -9.06 -39.01 -7.01
CA ARG A 427 -10.24 -39.76 -7.49
C ARG A 427 -11.41 -38.88 -7.90
N GLU A 428 -11.52 -37.69 -7.31
CA GLU A 428 -12.41 -36.64 -7.81
C GLU A 428 -11.94 -36.26 -9.23
N GLN A 429 -12.79 -36.49 -10.24
CA GLN A 429 -12.38 -36.42 -11.65
C GLN A 429 -12.03 -34.98 -12.07
N LEU A 430 -10.73 -34.69 -12.14
CA LEU A 430 -10.21 -33.50 -12.82
C LEU A 430 -10.66 -33.49 -14.28
N GLN A 431 -11.19 -32.36 -14.76
CA GLN A 431 -11.51 -32.23 -16.17
C GLN A 431 -10.23 -32.14 -17.02
N PRO A 432 -10.27 -32.53 -18.32
CA PRO A 432 -9.14 -32.36 -19.22
C PRO A 432 -8.69 -30.89 -19.28
N GLY A 433 -7.44 -30.62 -18.90
CA GLY A 433 -6.88 -29.27 -18.79
C GLY A 433 -7.03 -28.59 -17.41
N GLU A 434 -7.69 -29.23 -16.44
CA GLU A 434 -7.77 -28.75 -15.05
C GLU A 434 -6.48 -29.08 -14.27
N SER A 435 -6.06 -28.16 -13.39
CA SER A 435 -4.95 -28.39 -12.46
C SER A 435 -5.38 -28.12 -11.02
N ARG A 436 -5.11 -29.05 -10.12
CA ARG A 436 -5.52 -29.04 -8.71
C ARG A 436 -4.31 -29.10 -7.79
N PHE A 437 -4.42 -28.45 -6.63
CA PHE A 437 -3.40 -28.48 -5.58
C PHE A 437 -3.80 -29.44 -4.46
N ILE A 438 -3.06 -30.55 -4.33
CA ILE A 438 -3.17 -31.45 -3.18
C ILE A 438 -2.41 -30.80 -2.02
N VAL A 439 -3.13 -30.46 -0.94
CA VAL A 439 -2.57 -29.80 0.25
C VAL A 439 -1.94 -30.84 1.19
N GLY A 440 -0.75 -30.53 1.71
CA GLY A 440 -0.08 -31.30 2.75
C GLY A 440 -0.17 -30.65 4.13
N THR A 441 0.08 -31.45 5.16
CA THR A 441 0.14 -31.02 6.57
C THR A 441 1.54 -31.19 7.13
N PHE A 442 1.95 -30.29 8.02
CA PHE A 442 3.20 -30.43 8.75
C PHE A 442 3.10 -31.55 9.81
N ALA A 443 4.22 -31.80 10.50
CA ALA A 443 4.21 -32.53 11.76
C ALA A 443 3.16 -31.95 12.74
N ASP A 444 2.76 -32.77 13.70
CA ASP A 444 1.78 -32.43 14.76
C ASP A 444 0.40 -31.96 14.26
N GLY A 445 0.09 -32.20 12.97
CA GLY A 445 -1.23 -31.99 12.38
C GLY A 445 -1.51 -30.58 11.86
N LEU A 446 -0.51 -29.69 11.86
CA LEU A 446 -0.63 -28.31 11.44
C LEU A 446 -0.92 -28.20 9.92
N PRO A 447 -1.97 -27.48 9.49
CA PRO A 447 -2.29 -27.32 8.06
C PRO A 447 -1.36 -26.33 7.34
N CYS A 448 -0.73 -25.43 8.08
CA CYS A 448 0.20 -24.41 7.58
C CYS A 448 1.23 -24.08 8.66
N MET A 449 2.26 -23.33 8.27
CA MET A 449 3.37 -22.89 9.11
C MET A 449 3.48 -21.36 9.06
N ALA A 450 3.44 -20.68 10.21
CA ALA A 450 3.65 -19.24 10.30
C ALA A 450 5.14 -18.90 10.35
N VAL A 451 5.65 -18.18 9.34
CA VAL A 451 7.05 -17.67 9.23
C VAL A 451 7.04 -16.31 8.52
N ASP A 452 7.79 -15.34 9.03
CA ASP A 452 7.76 -13.92 8.61
C ASP A 452 6.33 -13.33 8.57
N GLY A 453 5.51 -13.70 9.57
CA GLY A 453 4.10 -13.30 9.68
C GLY A 453 3.12 -14.00 8.73
N LEU A 454 3.60 -14.72 7.72
CA LEU A 454 2.77 -15.31 6.66
C LEU A 454 2.57 -16.82 6.85
N LEU A 455 1.45 -17.33 6.34
CA LEU A 455 1.13 -18.77 6.40
C LEU A 455 1.68 -19.48 5.17
N TRP A 456 2.56 -20.43 5.40
CA TRP A 456 3.19 -21.27 4.38
C TRP A 456 2.59 -22.66 4.40
N GLN A 457 2.29 -23.22 3.22
CA GLN A 457 1.62 -24.52 3.11
C GLN A 457 2.24 -25.38 2.01
N PRO A 458 2.70 -26.61 2.32
CA PRO A 458 3.18 -27.55 1.31
C PRO A 458 1.99 -28.01 0.47
N SER A 459 2.16 -27.98 -0.84
CA SER A 459 1.13 -28.36 -1.80
C SER A 459 1.76 -29.02 -3.02
N ILE A 460 0.97 -29.79 -3.76
CA ILE A 460 1.42 -30.46 -5.00
C ILE A 460 0.40 -30.18 -6.08
N ARG A 461 0.84 -29.53 -7.17
CA ARG A 461 0.03 -29.34 -8.37
C ARG A 461 0.02 -30.63 -9.18
N VAL A 462 -1.18 -31.09 -9.51
CA VAL A 462 -1.45 -32.21 -10.40
C VAL A 462 -2.37 -31.71 -11.51
N GLN A 463 -2.00 -31.94 -12.77
CA GLN A 463 -2.75 -31.49 -13.95
C GLN A 463 -3.22 -32.70 -14.76
N HIS A 464 -4.46 -32.65 -15.25
CA HIS A 464 -5.07 -33.81 -15.93
C HIS A 464 -4.26 -34.23 -17.17
N GLY A 465 -3.83 -35.48 -17.21
CA GLY A 465 -3.11 -36.07 -18.34
C GLY A 465 -1.59 -35.88 -18.34
N GLU A 466 -1.04 -35.09 -17.41
CA GLU A 466 0.40 -34.89 -17.29
C GLU A 466 1.06 -36.02 -16.48
N HIS A 467 2.33 -36.32 -16.80
CA HIS A 467 3.11 -37.42 -16.16
C HIS A 467 3.95 -36.95 -14.96
N ASP A 468 3.73 -35.72 -14.53
CA ASP A 468 4.70 -34.90 -13.83
C ASP A 468 3.95 -34.01 -12.82
N ALA A 469 4.36 -34.03 -11.55
CA ALA A 469 3.68 -33.32 -10.47
C ALA A 469 4.62 -32.27 -9.82
N GLY A 470 4.24 -31.00 -9.89
CA GLY A 470 5.01 -29.89 -9.33
C GLY A 470 4.77 -29.73 -7.83
N ILE A 471 5.82 -29.76 -7.02
CA ILE A 471 5.70 -29.50 -5.57
C ILE A 471 5.97 -28.02 -5.29
N CYS A 472 5.07 -27.40 -4.53
CA CYS A 472 5.04 -25.99 -4.27
C CYS A 472 4.91 -25.67 -2.78
N LEU A 473 5.43 -24.50 -2.38
CA LEU A 473 4.99 -23.83 -1.16
C LEU A 473 4.00 -22.74 -1.57
N HIS A 474 2.82 -22.76 -0.96
CA HIS A 474 1.79 -21.75 -1.11
C HIS A 474 1.93 -20.72 0.03
N CYS A 475 1.96 -19.43 -0.31
CA CYS A 475 2.04 -18.32 0.65
C CYS A 475 0.68 -17.65 0.81
N GLN A 476 0.15 -17.60 2.03
CA GLN A 476 -1.17 -17.04 2.33
C GLN A 476 -1.07 -15.92 3.37
N VAL A 477 -1.93 -14.90 3.22
CA VAL A 477 -2.17 -13.93 4.30
C VAL A 477 -2.97 -14.62 5.40
N PRO A 478 -2.57 -14.55 6.68
CA PRO A 478 -3.31 -15.18 7.76
C PRO A 478 -4.75 -14.66 7.92
N ASP A 479 -5.69 -15.58 8.15
CA ASP A 479 -7.09 -15.29 8.50
C ASP A 479 -7.25 -14.31 9.66
N ALA A 480 -6.25 -14.17 10.52
CA ALA A 480 -6.20 -13.18 11.60
C ALA A 480 -6.42 -11.73 11.10
N TYR A 481 -5.96 -11.41 9.89
CA TYR A 481 -6.18 -10.11 9.26
C TYR A 481 -7.48 -10.06 8.44
N ILE A 482 -8.03 -11.21 8.05
CA ILE A 482 -9.26 -11.33 7.28
C ILE A 482 -10.45 -11.29 8.25
N VAL A 483 -10.81 -10.07 8.64
CA VAL A 483 -11.95 -9.73 9.51
C VAL A 483 -12.98 -8.89 8.75
N ALA A 484 -14.22 -8.85 9.23
CA ALA A 484 -15.31 -8.12 8.57
C ALA A 484 -14.96 -6.62 8.43
N GLY A 485 -15.02 -6.13 7.20
CA GLY A 485 -14.67 -4.75 6.85
C GLY A 485 -13.18 -4.51 6.55
N SER A 486 -12.30 -5.50 6.72
CA SER A 486 -10.90 -5.38 6.29
C SER A 486 -10.74 -5.59 4.79
N ARG A 487 -9.93 -4.75 4.15
CA ARG A 487 -9.53 -4.86 2.74
C ARG A 487 -8.59 -6.06 2.50
N ILE A 488 -7.89 -6.54 3.52
CA ILE A 488 -6.69 -7.37 3.37
C ILE A 488 -6.91 -8.68 2.61
N GLY A 489 -8.03 -9.37 2.83
CA GLY A 489 -8.23 -10.74 2.34
C GLY A 489 -8.25 -10.93 0.83
N SER A 490 -8.63 -9.91 0.06
CA SER A 490 -8.63 -9.95 -1.42
C SER A 490 -7.80 -8.84 -2.07
N GLU A 491 -7.36 -7.83 -1.31
CA GLU A 491 -6.64 -6.67 -1.85
C GLU A 491 -5.13 -6.66 -1.57
N VAL A 492 -4.61 -7.42 -0.60
CA VAL A 492 -3.16 -7.43 -0.33
C VAL A 492 -2.40 -8.23 -1.37
N VAL A 493 -1.47 -7.54 -2.01
CA VAL A 493 -0.64 -8.06 -3.09
C VAL A 493 0.79 -7.69 -2.75
N GLY A 494 1.62 -8.69 -2.48
CA GLY A 494 2.98 -8.50 -2.01
C GLY A 494 3.86 -9.71 -2.31
N VAL A 495 5.12 -9.64 -1.86
CA VAL A 495 6.13 -10.68 -2.09
C VAL A 495 6.82 -10.99 -0.81
N ALA A 496 6.81 -12.26 -0.43
CA ALA A 496 7.57 -12.76 0.71
C ALA A 496 8.86 -13.44 0.23
N SER A 497 10.00 -12.99 0.75
CA SER A 497 11.29 -13.66 0.55
C SER A 497 11.45 -14.82 1.53
N LEU A 498 10.65 -15.89 1.38
CA LEU A 498 11.00 -17.15 2.03
C LEU A 498 12.19 -17.76 1.27
N HIS A 499 13.38 -17.50 1.81
CA HIS A 499 14.55 -18.31 1.53
C HIS A 499 14.24 -19.77 1.91
N ALA A 500 14.02 -20.60 0.90
CA ALA A 500 13.72 -22.02 1.04
C ALA A 500 14.43 -22.91 -0.02
N LYS A 501 14.51 -24.20 0.25
CA LYS A 501 15.15 -25.34 -0.50
C LYS A 501 14.39 -26.55 -0.06
N PHE A 502 13.24 -26.68 -0.69
CA PHE A 502 12.24 -27.65 -0.30
C PHE A 502 12.84 -29.06 -0.50
N GLN A 503 12.42 -30.07 0.25
CA GLN A 503 12.98 -31.42 0.11
C GLN A 503 11.88 -32.47 0.21
N VAL A 504 12.11 -33.63 -0.38
CA VAL A 504 11.18 -34.77 -0.39
C VAL A 504 11.92 -36.05 -0.01
N LYS A 505 11.34 -36.84 0.88
CA LYS A 505 11.81 -38.18 1.24
C LYS A 505 11.30 -39.17 0.20
N THR A 506 12.19 -39.84 -0.52
CA THR A 506 11.81 -40.97 -1.39
C THR A 506 11.70 -42.27 -0.57
N LYS A 507 11.10 -43.30 -1.16
CA LYS A 507 11.08 -44.68 -0.62
C LYS A 507 12.49 -45.29 -0.43
N ARG A 508 13.53 -44.69 -1.01
CA ARG A 508 14.95 -45.04 -0.80
C ARG A 508 15.62 -44.25 0.33
N MET A 509 14.87 -43.50 1.14
CA MET A 509 15.38 -42.59 2.19
C MET A 509 16.28 -41.45 1.70
N SER A 510 16.39 -41.22 0.39
CA SER A 510 17.05 -40.02 -0.14
C SER A 510 16.16 -38.80 0.07
N LEU A 511 16.73 -37.72 0.62
CA LEU A 511 16.13 -36.38 0.54
C LEU A 511 16.49 -35.78 -0.81
N THR A 512 15.55 -35.79 -1.76
CA THR A 512 15.70 -35.05 -3.01
C THR A 512 15.58 -33.56 -2.70
N GLU A 513 16.59 -32.79 -3.09
CA GLU A 513 16.63 -31.34 -2.93
C GLU A 513 15.88 -30.68 -4.07
N VAL A 514 14.72 -30.11 -3.75
CA VAL A 514 14.03 -29.16 -4.62
C VAL A 514 14.87 -27.90 -4.64
N GLY A 515 15.05 -27.39 -5.85
CA GLY A 515 15.82 -26.20 -6.10
C GLY A 515 15.38 -25.00 -5.24
N PRO A 516 16.27 -24.04 -5.10
CA PRO A 516 16.11 -22.86 -4.25
C PRO A 516 14.89 -21.95 -4.50
N LEU A 517 14.45 -21.25 -3.43
CA LEU A 517 13.41 -20.22 -3.47
C LEU A 517 14.04 -18.85 -3.10
N PRO A 518 14.11 -17.90 -4.05
CA PRO A 518 14.45 -16.50 -3.75
C PRO A 518 13.30 -15.73 -3.08
N TYR A 519 12.10 -15.81 -3.66
CA TYR A 519 10.87 -15.14 -3.18
C TYR A 519 9.63 -15.92 -3.64
N ILE A 520 8.45 -15.59 -3.10
CA ILE A 520 7.12 -16.10 -3.46
C ILE A 520 6.10 -14.95 -3.40
N SER A 521 5.17 -14.90 -4.36
CA SER A 521 4.05 -13.94 -4.35
C SER A 521 2.99 -14.35 -3.34
N ILE A 522 2.52 -13.39 -2.53
CA ILE A 522 1.47 -13.61 -1.53
C ILE A 522 0.15 -13.94 -2.25
N GLY A 523 -0.58 -14.96 -1.78
CA GLY A 523 -1.80 -15.47 -2.41
C GLY A 523 -1.56 -16.30 -3.68
N SER A 524 -0.31 -16.70 -3.96
CA SER A 524 0.07 -17.44 -5.17
C SER A 524 0.92 -18.67 -4.87
N HIS A 525 0.78 -19.70 -5.70
CA HIS A 525 1.61 -20.90 -5.65
C HIS A 525 2.97 -20.64 -6.33
N TRP A 526 4.08 -21.04 -5.70
CA TRP A 526 5.38 -21.06 -6.36
C TRP A 526 5.68 -22.43 -6.95
N GLU A 527 5.88 -22.50 -8.26
CA GLU A 527 6.22 -23.75 -8.95
C GLU A 527 7.73 -23.96 -9.02
N SER A 528 8.19 -25.15 -8.62
CA SER A 528 9.57 -25.56 -8.88
C SER A 528 9.70 -26.16 -10.28
N PRO A 529 10.82 -25.90 -11.00
CA PRO A 529 11.24 -26.77 -12.11
C PRO A 529 11.70 -28.17 -11.63
N THR A 530 11.73 -28.44 -10.31
CA THR A 530 11.99 -29.77 -9.75
C THR A 530 10.68 -30.55 -9.66
N VAL A 531 10.38 -31.31 -10.71
CA VAL A 531 9.12 -32.05 -10.85
C VAL A 531 9.24 -33.48 -10.30
N LEU A 532 8.20 -33.98 -9.61
CA LEU A 532 8.08 -35.40 -9.28
C LEU A 532 7.56 -36.14 -10.52
N ARG A 533 8.36 -37.07 -11.04
CA ARG A 533 7.94 -37.97 -12.11
C ARG A 533 6.98 -39.01 -11.58
N LEU A 534 5.74 -38.97 -12.03
CA LEU A 534 4.76 -40.00 -11.72
C LEU A 534 5.00 -41.23 -12.59
N GLN A 535 4.84 -42.43 -12.02
CA GLN A 535 4.81 -43.63 -12.84
C GLN A 535 3.56 -43.59 -13.74
N GLN A 536 3.72 -43.92 -15.03
CA GLN A 536 2.60 -43.91 -15.97
C GLN A 536 1.54 -44.93 -15.53
N LEU A 537 0.35 -44.42 -15.17
CA LEU A 537 -0.85 -45.22 -15.06
C LEU A 537 -1.26 -45.68 -16.48
N PRO A 538 -1.60 -46.96 -16.69
CA PRO A 538 -2.10 -47.42 -17.98
C PRO A 538 -3.42 -46.70 -18.32
N ALA A 539 -3.55 -46.25 -19.56
CA ALA A 539 -4.64 -45.36 -19.99
C ALA A 539 -6.04 -46.00 -19.94
N GLU A 540 -6.14 -47.32 -19.77
CA GLU A 540 -7.40 -48.06 -19.84
C GLU A 540 -7.72 -48.77 -18.51
N GLY A 541 -8.73 -48.24 -17.81
CA GLY A 541 -9.67 -49.03 -16.99
C GLY A 541 -9.13 -49.80 -15.78
N GLY A 542 -8.82 -49.09 -14.69
CA GLY A 542 -8.87 -49.69 -13.34
C GLY A 542 -7.56 -49.80 -12.55
N ALA A 543 -6.47 -49.18 -13.01
CA ALA A 543 -5.26 -49.04 -12.20
C ALA A 543 -5.52 -48.18 -10.95
N ASP A 544 -4.88 -48.55 -9.84
CA ASP A 544 -4.90 -47.75 -8.61
C ASP A 544 -4.19 -46.40 -8.82
N PRO A 545 -4.86 -45.24 -8.63
CA PRO A 545 -4.23 -43.93 -8.81
C PRO A 545 -3.00 -43.69 -7.91
N LEU A 546 -2.81 -44.48 -6.85
CA LEU A 546 -1.60 -44.44 -6.02
C LEU A 546 -0.36 -45.05 -6.68
N ALA A 547 -0.52 -45.89 -7.71
CA ALA A 547 0.63 -46.52 -8.39
C ALA A 547 1.58 -45.47 -8.98
N ALA A 548 1.04 -44.36 -9.48
CA ALA A 548 1.77 -43.17 -9.90
C ALA A 548 2.76 -42.63 -8.85
N TRP A 549 2.44 -42.80 -7.56
CA TRP A 549 3.17 -42.23 -6.41
C TRP A 549 4.01 -43.27 -5.65
N ALA A 550 4.07 -44.52 -6.12
CA ALA A 550 4.60 -45.67 -5.38
C ALA A 550 6.11 -45.60 -5.04
N GLU A 551 6.86 -44.68 -5.64
CA GLU A 551 8.28 -44.38 -5.32
C GLU A 551 8.47 -43.31 -4.23
N TYR A 552 7.43 -42.52 -3.93
CA TYR A 552 7.47 -41.43 -2.97
C TYR A 552 6.62 -41.71 -1.71
N LEU A 553 5.67 -42.65 -1.79
CA LEU A 553 4.93 -43.15 -0.64
C LEU A 553 5.81 -44.02 0.28
N TYR A 554 5.95 -43.59 1.53
CA TYR A 554 6.63 -44.32 2.61
C TYR A 554 5.68 -44.44 3.82
N PHE A 555 5.39 -45.67 4.25
CA PHE A 555 4.33 -45.97 5.25
C PHE A 555 2.98 -45.28 4.96
N GLY A 556 2.52 -45.31 3.70
CA GLY A 556 1.26 -44.67 3.29
C GLY A 556 1.25 -43.14 3.41
N LYS A 557 2.43 -42.51 3.36
CA LYS A 557 2.61 -41.06 3.44
C LYS A 557 3.70 -40.59 2.46
N LEU A 558 3.42 -39.52 1.73
CA LEU A 558 4.44 -38.68 1.07
C LEU A 558 5.02 -37.71 2.13
N SER A 559 6.30 -37.33 2.12
CA SER A 559 6.88 -36.43 3.17
C SER A 559 8.17 -35.65 2.81
N GLY A 560 8.54 -34.54 3.51
CA GLY A 560 9.62 -33.59 3.10
C GLY A 560 10.19 -32.51 4.11
N ARG A 561 10.97 -31.44 3.65
CA ARG A 561 11.83 -30.41 4.42
C ARG A 561 12.30 -29.05 3.64
N VAL A 562 13.32 -28.12 4.00
CA VAL A 562 13.61 -26.64 3.51
C VAL A 562 15.09 -25.86 3.56
N THR A 563 15.68 -25.03 2.56
CA THR A 563 16.75 -23.83 2.52
C THR A 563 17.03 -22.58 1.39
N LEU A 564 17.78 -22.44 0.17
CA LEU A 564 17.97 -21.15 -0.80
C LEU A 564 18.85 -21.05 -2.21
N MET A 565 18.78 -20.03 -3.24
CA MET A 565 19.43 -19.68 -4.70
C MET A 565 18.74 -19.40 -6.23
N PHE A 566 19.36 -19.20 -7.51
CA PHE A 566 18.90 -18.37 -8.83
C PHE A 566 19.23 -18.67 -10.48
N PRO A 567 18.76 -17.94 -11.64
CA PRO A 567 18.80 -18.21 -13.23
C PRO A 567 18.97 -17.12 -14.52
N GLY A 568 18.85 -17.39 -15.94
CA GLY A 568 18.89 -16.48 -17.28
C GLY A 568 18.77 -17.10 -18.83
N ASN A 569 18.80 -16.65 -20.21
CA ASN A 569 18.81 -15.47 -21.29
C ASN A 569 18.71 -15.78 -22.97
N ALA A 570 18.51 -14.89 -24.08
CA ALA A 570 18.39 -15.14 -25.67
C ALA A 570 18.41 -13.99 -26.91
N HIS A 571 18.39 -14.21 -28.34
CA HIS A 571 18.34 -13.20 -29.61
C HIS A 571 18.18 -13.61 -31.24
N ILE A 572 17.84 -12.74 -32.34
CA ILE A 572 18.22 -12.66 -33.92
C ILE A 572 17.24 -12.11 -35.18
N ALA A 573 17.63 -11.55 -36.45
CA ALA A 573 16.80 -11.19 -37.78
C ALA A 573 17.40 -10.59 -39.23
N ARG A 574 16.72 -10.50 -40.50
CA ARG A 574 17.06 -9.78 -41.90
C ARG A 574 16.02 -9.70 -43.21
N SER A 575 16.20 -8.99 -44.44
CA SER A 575 15.27 -8.79 -45.71
C SER A 575 15.78 -8.39 -47.25
N ILE A 576 14.97 -7.93 -48.34
CA ILE A 576 15.14 -8.06 -49.92
C ILE A 576 15.06 -6.97 -51.19
N ALA A 577 14.03 -6.80 -52.17
CA ALA A 577 14.10 -6.64 -53.75
C ALA A 577 13.63 -5.39 -54.74
N LYS A 578 13.32 -5.49 -56.13
CA LYS A 578 13.29 -4.39 -57.29
C LYS A 578 12.81 -4.61 -58.86
N LYS A 579 12.02 -3.75 -59.66
CA LYS A 579 11.92 -3.38 -61.22
C LYS A 579 10.59 -2.66 -61.84
N PHE A 580 10.51 -1.52 -62.67
CA PHE A 580 9.24 -0.78 -63.23
C PHE A 580 9.10 -0.24 -64.71
N GLY A 581 7.86 -0.05 -65.22
CA GLY A 581 7.36 1.14 -65.97
C GLY A 581 7.48 1.17 -67.51
N CYS A 582 8.19 0.21 -68.08
CA CYS A 582 8.49 0.13 -69.51
C CYS A 582 7.42 -0.65 -70.28
N GLU A 583 7.22 -0.35 -71.58
CA GLU A 583 6.35 -1.15 -72.44
C GLU A 583 6.96 -2.49 -72.89
N ASN A 584 8.29 -2.62 -72.81
CA ASN A 584 8.96 -3.90 -73.10
C ASN A 584 8.54 -4.96 -72.06
N ASP A 585 8.17 -6.14 -72.55
CA ASP A 585 7.54 -7.25 -71.79
C ASP A 585 6.14 -6.94 -71.20
N ALA A 586 5.53 -5.76 -71.45
CA ALA A 586 4.32 -5.32 -70.73
C ALA A 586 3.01 -5.81 -71.38
N ASP A 587 2.45 -6.87 -70.84
CA ASP A 587 1.30 -7.64 -71.33
C ASP A 587 -0.09 -7.12 -70.90
N CYS A 588 -0.17 -6.01 -70.16
CA CYS A 588 -1.43 -5.34 -69.83
C CYS A 588 -1.33 -3.80 -69.77
N ALA A 589 -2.48 -3.14 -69.59
CA ALA A 589 -2.60 -1.71 -69.31
C ALA A 589 -3.69 -1.44 -68.25
N ILE A 590 -3.61 -0.31 -67.55
CA ILE A 590 -4.48 0.10 -66.43
C ILE A 590 -5.17 1.43 -66.79
N VAL A 591 -6.47 1.56 -66.49
CA VAL A 591 -7.29 2.75 -66.72
C VAL A 591 -8.04 3.14 -65.45
N PHE A 592 -8.03 4.44 -65.11
CA PHE A 592 -8.75 4.99 -63.96
C PHE A 592 -10.15 5.50 -64.37
N CYS A 593 -11.13 5.36 -63.50
CA CYS A 593 -12.53 5.71 -63.76
C CYS A 593 -13.21 6.32 -62.53
N VAL A 594 -14.09 7.31 -62.73
CA VAL A 594 -15.00 7.80 -61.68
C VAL A 594 -16.44 7.38 -62.02
N SER A 595 -17.15 6.93 -60.99
CA SER A 595 -18.50 6.38 -61.08
C SER A 595 -19.57 7.47 -61.01
N GLY A 596 -19.93 8.04 -62.16
CA GLY A 596 -21.05 8.96 -62.27
C GLY A 596 -22.40 8.27 -62.06
N ARG A 597 -23.27 8.86 -61.23
CA ARG A 597 -24.71 8.72 -61.42
C ARG A 597 -25.11 9.77 -62.45
N LEU A 598 -25.44 9.35 -63.68
CA LEU A 598 -26.24 10.21 -64.55
C LEU A 598 -27.57 10.45 -63.84
N ARG A 599 -27.82 11.69 -63.43
CA ARG A 599 -29.13 12.12 -62.96
C ARG A 599 -30.06 12.06 -64.17
N GLY A 600 -31.10 11.24 -64.12
CA GLY A 600 -32.05 11.14 -65.22
C GLY A 600 -32.68 12.51 -65.49
N GLU A 601 -32.77 12.90 -66.75
CA GLU A 601 -33.43 14.13 -67.19
C GLU A 601 -34.96 13.93 -67.27
N ASP A 602 -35.53 13.35 -66.22
CA ASP A 602 -36.95 13.43 -65.89
C ASP A 602 -37.11 14.74 -65.05
N GLY A 603 -37.78 15.80 -65.49
CA GLY A 603 -38.52 15.99 -66.74
C GLY A 603 -40.01 16.22 -66.46
N GLY A 604 -40.36 17.45 -66.06
CA GLY A 604 -41.74 17.88 -65.80
C GLY A 604 -41.90 18.65 -64.50
N ASP A 605 -42.40 19.87 -64.60
CA ASP A 605 -42.88 20.69 -63.47
C ASP A 605 -44.21 20.14 -62.90
N VAL A 606 -44.57 20.58 -61.69
CA VAL A 606 -45.87 21.22 -61.33
C VAL A 606 -45.98 21.33 -59.81
N ASP A 607 -46.26 22.52 -59.31
CA ASP A 607 -46.57 22.78 -57.90
C ASP A 607 -47.97 22.27 -57.52
N CYS A 608 -48.12 21.72 -56.31
CA CYS A 608 -49.44 21.63 -55.65
C CYS A 608 -49.27 21.46 -54.12
N GLU A 609 -49.87 22.37 -53.35
CA GLU A 609 -50.16 22.14 -51.93
C GLU A 609 -51.36 21.20 -51.79
N GLY A 610 -51.36 20.29 -50.80
CA GLY A 610 -52.48 19.38 -50.59
C GLY A 610 -52.34 18.54 -49.31
N ALA A 611 -53.36 18.59 -48.44
CA ALA A 611 -53.39 17.87 -47.18
C ALA A 611 -53.94 16.44 -47.31
N GLY A 612 -53.56 15.55 -46.38
CA GLY A 612 -54.49 14.53 -45.86
C GLY A 612 -54.05 13.07 -45.85
N ALA A 613 -53.71 12.59 -44.64
CA ALA A 613 -54.18 11.35 -44.02
C ALA A 613 -53.86 9.94 -44.59
N ALA A 614 -54.09 8.96 -43.70
CA ALA A 614 -54.24 7.51 -43.90
C ALA A 614 -52.95 6.65 -44.04
N ASP A 615 -52.84 5.68 -43.13
CA ASP A 615 -51.91 4.56 -43.18
C ASP A 615 -52.32 3.55 -44.28
N ILE A 616 -51.36 3.11 -45.09
CA ILE A 616 -51.43 1.84 -45.82
C ILE A 616 -50.04 1.17 -45.78
N GLU A 617 -49.90 0.11 -44.99
CA GLU A 617 -48.81 -0.85 -45.20
C GLU A 617 -49.10 -1.66 -46.48
N GLY A 618 -48.18 -1.65 -47.45
CA GLY A 618 -48.39 -2.26 -48.77
C GLY A 618 -47.08 -2.67 -49.45
N ASP A 619 -46.95 -3.96 -49.73
CA ASP A 619 -45.82 -4.62 -50.41
C ASP A 619 -45.58 -4.11 -51.84
N GLY A 620 -44.34 -4.27 -52.36
CA GLY A 620 -44.03 -3.97 -53.77
C GLY A 620 -42.60 -3.50 -54.09
N ALA A 621 -41.56 -4.26 -53.73
CA ALA A 621 -40.14 -3.88 -53.92
C ALA A 621 -39.63 -3.89 -55.40
N GLY A 622 -40.22 -3.07 -56.27
CA GLY A 622 -39.90 -2.94 -57.71
C GLY A 622 -38.61 -2.16 -58.04
N ALA A 623 -37.45 -2.60 -57.53
CA ALA A 623 -36.18 -1.86 -57.62
C ALA A 623 -35.61 -1.70 -59.06
N ARG A 624 -35.96 -0.59 -59.75
CA ARG A 624 -35.31 -0.16 -61.00
C ARG A 624 -33.82 0.12 -60.76
N LYS A 625 -32.94 -0.78 -61.23
CA LYS A 625 -31.48 -0.63 -61.13
C LYS A 625 -30.98 0.54 -62.00
N ALA A 626 -30.73 1.69 -61.38
CA ALA A 626 -30.13 2.84 -62.04
C ALA A 626 -28.76 2.48 -62.65
N ARG A 627 -28.59 2.76 -63.95
CA ARG A 627 -27.39 2.38 -64.71
C ARG A 627 -26.23 3.30 -64.35
N ARG A 628 -25.31 2.81 -63.50
CA ARG A 628 -24.05 3.51 -63.17
C ARG A 628 -23.21 3.66 -64.43
N VAL A 629 -22.70 4.87 -64.70
CA VAL A 629 -21.85 5.15 -65.87
C VAL A 629 -20.47 5.57 -65.37
N GLU A 630 -19.46 4.78 -65.70
CA GLU A 630 -18.07 5.07 -65.39
C GLU A 630 -17.47 5.95 -66.48
N ARG A 631 -16.98 7.15 -66.12
CA ARG A 631 -16.17 8.00 -67.00
C ARG A 631 -14.70 7.66 -66.77
N ALA A 632 -13.95 7.37 -67.84
CA ALA A 632 -12.50 7.26 -67.75
C ALA A 632 -11.86 8.62 -67.42
N ILE A 633 -10.73 8.60 -66.70
CA ILE A 633 -9.94 9.79 -66.36
C ILE A 633 -8.46 9.48 -66.60
N GLY A 634 -7.78 10.40 -67.30
CA GLY A 634 -6.36 10.30 -67.64
C GLY A 634 -6.02 9.24 -68.69
N ASP A 635 -4.77 9.25 -69.15
CA ASP A 635 -4.27 8.29 -70.14
C ASP A 635 -3.97 6.91 -69.51
N PRO A 636 -4.14 5.79 -70.27
CA PRO A 636 -3.84 4.44 -69.80
C PRO A 636 -2.35 4.24 -69.45
N LEU A 637 -2.07 3.39 -68.46
CA LEU A 637 -0.73 3.09 -67.95
C LEU A 637 -0.32 1.64 -68.30
N PRO A 638 0.82 1.37 -68.97
CA PRO A 638 1.28 0.00 -69.28
C PRO A 638 1.80 -0.76 -68.05
N GLY A 639 1.75 -2.10 -68.08
CA GLY A 639 2.27 -2.94 -66.98
C GLY A 639 2.46 -4.43 -67.28
N HIS A 640 3.09 -5.14 -66.34
CA HIS A 640 3.53 -6.54 -66.43
C HIS A 640 2.77 -7.45 -65.45
N LYS A 641 2.10 -8.50 -65.93
CA LYS A 641 1.29 -9.40 -65.09
C LYS A 641 2.06 -10.03 -63.94
N PHE A 642 3.32 -10.46 -64.11
CA PHE A 642 4.07 -11.10 -63.01
C PHE A 642 4.30 -10.14 -61.83
N VAL A 643 4.80 -8.93 -62.09
CA VAL A 643 5.08 -7.96 -61.02
C VAL A 643 3.77 -7.45 -60.41
N LEU A 644 2.74 -7.18 -61.22
CA LEU A 644 1.41 -6.83 -60.72
C LEU A 644 0.78 -7.95 -59.88
N ARG A 645 0.93 -9.22 -60.27
CA ARG A 645 0.47 -10.37 -59.48
C ARG A 645 1.21 -10.47 -58.16
N CYS A 646 2.54 -10.33 -58.14
CA CYS A 646 3.32 -10.36 -56.90
C CYS A 646 2.95 -9.18 -55.99
N MET A 647 3.08 -7.95 -56.50
CA MET A 647 2.94 -6.72 -55.71
C MET A 647 1.50 -6.35 -55.34
N SER A 648 0.47 -6.99 -55.91
CA SER A 648 -0.92 -6.61 -55.65
C SER A 648 -1.91 -7.76 -55.79
N GLU A 649 -2.52 -8.14 -54.68
CA GLU A 649 -3.64 -9.09 -54.63
C GLU A 649 -4.84 -8.61 -55.45
N ARG A 650 -5.08 -7.30 -55.50
CA ARG A 650 -6.19 -6.72 -56.26
C ARG A 650 -5.97 -6.81 -57.77
N PHE A 651 -4.76 -6.50 -58.25
CA PHE A 651 -4.44 -6.70 -59.67
C PHE A 651 -4.34 -8.18 -60.02
N ARG A 652 -3.76 -9.03 -59.15
CA ARG A 652 -3.80 -10.50 -59.28
C ARG A 652 -5.22 -10.99 -59.51
N ALA A 653 -6.16 -10.66 -58.62
CA ALA A 653 -7.55 -11.05 -58.71
C ALA A 653 -8.32 -10.45 -59.92
N GLN A 654 -7.90 -9.31 -60.48
CA GLN A 654 -8.47 -8.80 -61.74
C GLN A 654 -7.91 -9.55 -62.96
N ILE A 655 -6.60 -9.80 -63.00
CA ILE A 655 -5.92 -10.52 -64.09
C ILE A 655 -6.42 -11.96 -64.15
N ASP A 656 -6.52 -12.65 -63.01
CA ASP A 656 -6.94 -14.06 -62.93
C ASP A 656 -8.39 -14.25 -63.40
N ARG A 657 -9.28 -13.29 -63.12
CA ARG A 657 -10.66 -13.28 -63.64
C ARG A 657 -10.71 -13.13 -65.16
N TRP A 658 -9.80 -12.37 -65.75
CA TRP A 658 -9.69 -12.22 -67.21
C TRP A 658 -9.06 -13.45 -67.87
N ASP A 659 -8.00 -14.01 -67.29
CA ASP A 659 -7.35 -15.22 -67.79
C ASP A 659 -8.28 -16.46 -67.70
N GLY A 660 -9.25 -16.47 -66.78
CA GLY A 660 -10.27 -17.51 -66.63
C GLY A 660 -11.60 -17.29 -67.39
N ALA A 661 -11.89 -16.07 -67.88
CA ALA A 661 -13.13 -15.76 -68.57
C ALA A 661 -13.03 -16.07 -70.07
N GLY A 662 -13.58 -17.23 -70.48
CA GLY A 662 -13.53 -17.69 -71.88
C GLY A 662 -14.18 -16.71 -72.88
N PRO A 663 -13.81 -16.74 -74.18
CA PRO A 663 -13.89 -15.57 -75.07
C PRO A 663 -15.27 -15.03 -75.48
N LYS A 664 -16.39 -15.48 -74.89
CA LYS A 664 -17.74 -15.27 -75.43
C LYS A 664 -18.41 -13.94 -75.01
N ASP A 665 -18.03 -13.35 -73.89
CA ASP A 665 -18.63 -12.09 -73.40
C ASP A 665 -17.85 -10.82 -73.79
N VAL A 666 -16.71 -10.96 -74.47
CA VAL A 666 -15.77 -9.84 -74.74
C VAL A 666 -16.21 -8.93 -75.91
N ALA A 667 -17.31 -9.27 -76.61
CA ALA A 667 -17.78 -8.62 -77.83
C ALA A 667 -18.19 -7.13 -77.71
N LEU A 668 -18.23 -6.57 -76.49
CA LEU A 668 -18.58 -5.15 -76.23
C LEU A 668 -17.36 -4.22 -76.02
N ALA A 669 -16.12 -4.73 -76.09
CA ALA A 669 -14.89 -3.94 -75.87
C ALA A 669 -14.19 -3.49 -77.18
N ALA A 670 -14.96 -3.24 -78.24
CA ALA A 670 -14.49 -3.12 -79.63
C ALA A 670 -13.77 -1.79 -80.00
N SER A 671 -12.85 -1.29 -79.16
CA SER A 671 -12.25 0.05 -79.34
C SER A 671 -10.78 0.23 -78.93
N SER A 672 -10.01 -0.83 -78.63
CA SER A 672 -8.57 -0.69 -78.33
C SER A 672 -7.76 -1.91 -78.83
N VAL A 673 -6.44 -1.77 -78.87
CA VAL A 673 -5.50 -2.64 -79.61
C VAL A 673 -5.80 -4.14 -79.40
N PRO A 674 -6.06 -4.92 -80.47
CA PRO A 674 -6.43 -6.32 -80.35
C PRO A 674 -5.29 -7.16 -79.75
N GLY A 675 -5.47 -7.59 -78.49
CA GLY A 675 -4.58 -8.52 -77.80
C GLY A 675 -4.09 -8.09 -76.40
N ARG A 676 -4.25 -6.83 -75.99
CA ARG A 676 -3.73 -6.35 -74.67
C ARG A 676 -4.84 -6.28 -73.61
N LEU A 677 -4.57 -6.80 -72.42
CA LEU A 677 -5.49 -6.78 -71.27
C LEU A 677 -5.66 -5.36 -70.71
N VAL A 678 -6.90 -4.92 -70.46
CA VAL A 678 -7.20 -3.61 -69.84
C VAL A 678 -7.84 -3.79 -68.46
N LEU A 679 -7.10 -3.39 -67.44
CA LEU A 679 -7.51 -3.37 -66.03
C LEU A 679 -8.16 -2.03 -65.68
N ARG A 680 -9.23 -2.03 -64.86
CA ARG A 680 -9.95 -0.80 -64.48
C ARG A 680 -9.91 -0.55 -62.97
N VAL A 681 -9.72 0.70 -62.59
CA VAL A 681 -9.66 1.20 -61.21
C VAL A 681 -10.75 2.26 -61.02
N SER A 682 -11.71 2.01 -60.13
CA SER A 682 -12.77 2.99 -59.79
C SER A 682 -12.32 3.89 -58.62
N LEU A 683 -12.60 5.19 -58.68
CA LEU A 683 -12.24 6.22 -57.69
C LEU A 683 -13.49 6.94 -57.14
N HIS A 684 -13.38 7.63 -55.99
CA HIS A 684 -14.51 8.32 -55.34
C HIS A 684 -14.70 9.77 -55.81
N SER A 685 -13.62 10.51 -56.03
CA SER A 685 -13.62 11.85 -56.64
C SER A 685 -12.51 11.96 -57.70
N GLU A 686 -12.51 13.04 -58.47
CA GLU A 686 -11.47 13.27 -59.49
C GLU A 686 -10.09 13.57 -58.85
N ASP A 687 -10.09 14.11 -57.62
CA ASP A 687 -8.87 14.42 -56.83
C ASP A 687 -8.07 13.17 -56.42
N GLU A 688 -8.65 11.98 -56.53
CA GLU A 688 -8.00 10.72 -56.14
C GLU A 688 -7.06 10.14 -57.23
N GLU A 689 -7.16 10.60 -58.49
CA GLU A 689 -6.42 10.02 -59.63
C GLU A 689 -4.89 10.15 -59.51
N PRO A 690 -4.30 11.30 -59.14
CA PRO A 690 -2.85 11.43 -59.00
C PRO A 690 -2.29 10.49 -57.93
N GLY A 691 -3.03 10.30 -56.83
CA GLY A 691 -2.68 9.38 -55.75
C GLY A 691 -2.66 7.91 -56.21
N ALA A 692 -3.68 7.51 -56.99
CA ALA A 692 -3.77 6.17 -57.53
C ALA A 692 -2.67 5.88 -58.58
N ARG A 693 -2.34 6.85 -59.43
CA ARG A 693 -1.25 6.74 -60.42
C ARG A 693 0.13 6.63 -59.74
N ALA A 694 0.39 7.44 -58.71
CA ALA A 694 1.64 7.37 -57.93
C ALA A 694 1.81 6.04 -57.19
N ALA A 695 0.73 5.45 -56.66
CA ALA A 695 0.77 4.18 -55.97
C ALA A 695 1.18 2.99 -56.87
N VAL A 696 0.68 2.93 -58.12
CA VAL A 696 1.15 1.94 -59.11
C VAL A 696 2.64 2.13 -59.44
N GLY A 697 3.15 3.35 -59.30
CA GLY A 697 4.58 3.66 -59.39
C GLY A 697 5.44 2.97 -58.33
N PHE A 698 4.93 2.74 -57.12
CA PHE A 698 5.73 2.16 -56.03
C PHE A 698 6.06 0.69 -56.25
N GLY A 699 5.05 -0.18 -56.44
CA GLY A 699 5.18 -1.64 -56.25
C GLY A 699 6.21 -2.33 -57.15
N TYR A 700 6.61 -1.65 -58.23
CA TYR A 700 7.68 -2.05 -59.11
C TYR A 700 9.03 -1.36 -58.80
N THR A 701 9.05 -0.11 -58.32
CA THR A 701 10.29 0.67 -58.13
C THR A 701 10.89 0.55 -56.74
N GLY A 702 10.07 0.28 -55.73
CA GLY A 702 10.41 0.51 -54.32
C GLY A 702 10.56 2.00 -53.98
N ARG A 703 9.90 2.92 -54.71
CA ARG A 703 10.06 4.38 -54.56
C ARG A 703 8.75 5.15 -54.67
N LEU A 704 8.58 6.18 -53.86
CA LEU A 704 7.38 7.04 -53.82
C LEU A 704 7.52 8.31 -54.67
N GLN A 705 6.39 8.88 -55.10
CA GLN A 705 6.26 10.24 -55.62
C GLN A 705 5.15 10.99 -54.85
N ALA A 706 5.52 12.00 -54.06
CA ALA A 706 4.61 12.90 -53.33
C ALA A 706 5.32 14.24 -53.02
N GLY A 707 4.59 15.34 -52.86
CA GLY A 707 5.12 16.67 -52.54
C GLY A 707 4.90 17.10 -51.09
N SER A 708 3.69 16.98 -50.56
CA SER A 708 3.31 17.35 -49.18
C SER A 708 2.86 16.17 -48.31
N ILE A 709 2.76 16.39 -46.99
CA ILE A 709 2.19 15.39 -46.05
C ILE A 709 0.75 15.03 -46.45
N LEU A 710 -0.04 16.01 -46.89
CA LEU A 710 -1.43 15.79 -47.31
C LEU A 710 -1.51 14.93 -48.58
N GLU A 711 -0.67 15.20 -49.59
CA GLU A 711 -0.57 14.39 -50.81
C GLU A 711 -0.10 12.96 -50.50
N ALA A 712 0.90 12.80 -49.63
CA ALA A 712 1.40 11.48 -49.28
C ALA A 712 0.33 10.64 -48.55
N LEU A 713 -0.53 11.26 -47.73
CA LEU A 713 -1.71 10.60 -47.15
C LEU A 713 -2.74 10.19 -48.24
N GLN A 714 -2.89 10.97 -49.31
CA GLN A 714 -3.73 10.60 -50.46
C GLN A 714 -3.13 9.42 -51.25
N VAL A 715 -1.83 9.45 -51.57
CA VAL A 715 -1.13 8.32 -52.23
C VAL A 715 -1.23 7.06 -51.37
N ARG A 716 -1.06 7.18 -50.04
CA ARG A 716 -1.20 6.09 -49.08
C ARG A 716 -2.55 5.40 -49.17
N ARG A 717 -3.62 6.19 -49.05
CA ARG A 717 -5.02 5.73 -49.09
C ARG A 717 -5.35 5.03 -50.42
N GLN A 718 -4.77 5.48 -51.54
CA GLN A 718 -4.91 4.82 -52.83
C GLN A 718 -4.04 3.57 -52.98
N GLY A 719 -2.84 3.54 -52.39
CA GLY A 719 -2.00 2.34 -52.32
C GLY A 719 -2.62 1.21 -51.52
N GLY A 720 -3.26 1.52 -50.38
CA GLY A 720 -4.06 0.57 -49.62
C GLY A 720 -5.30 0.09 -50.39
N TYR A 721 -6.04 1.01 -51.03
CA TYR A 721 -7.18 0.67 -51.90
C TYR A 721 -6.79 -0.25 -53.07
N LEU A 722 -5.65 0.01 -53.71
CA LEU A 722 -5.09 -0.83 -54.78
C LEU A 722 -4.37 -2.09 -54.27
N GLN A 723 -4.25 -2.26 -52.95
CA GLN A 723 -3.55 -3.36 -52.28
C GLN A 723 -2.12 -3.54 -52.83
N ILE A 724 -1.36 -2.45 -52.97
CA ILE A 724 0.00 -2.49 -53.50
C ILE A 724 0.99 -2.68 -52.35
N GLU A 725 1.61 -3.85 -52.32
CA GLU A 725 2.59 -4.29 -51.33
C GLU A 725 3.71 -3.24 -51.16
N GLY A 726 3.96 -2.85 -49.90
CA GLY A 726 4.94 -1.81 -49.52
C GLY A 726 4.57 -0.36 -49.88
N CYS A 727 3.54 -0.10 -50.69
CA CYS A 727 3.22 1.27 -51.12
C CYS A 727 2.77 2.16 -49.95
N THR A 728 1.99 1.61 -49.02
CA THR A 728 1.62 2.31 -47.78
C THR A 728 2.87 2.64 -46.97
N ALA A 729 3.71 1.64 -46.70
CA ALA A 729 4.97 1.80 -45.97
C ALA A 729 5.92 2.85 -46.57
N ALA A 730 5.92 3.05 -47.89
CA ALA A 730 6.71 4.09 -48.55
C ALA A 730 6.08 5.49 -48.45
N CYS A 731 4.74 5.60 -48.45
CA CYS A 731 4.07 6.84 -48.06
C CYS A 731 4.38 7.19 -46.61
N ASP A 732 4.40 6.16 -45.75
CA ASP A 732 4.71 6.28 -44.33
C ASP A 732 6.18 6.72 -44.12
N GLU A 733 7.13 6.21 -44.93
CA GLU A 733 8.52 6.68 -45.00
C GLU A 733 8.62 8.15 -45.43
N PHE A 734 7.87 8.59 -46.45
CA PHE A 734 7.91 9.99 -46.92
C PHE A 734 7.33 10.98 -45.89
N ILE A 735 6.19 10.66 -45.28
CA ILE A 735 5.57 11.52 -44.26
C ILE A 735 6.51 11.59 -43.04
N THR A 736 7.08 10.44 -42.65
CA THR A 736 8.15 10.35 -41.65
C THR A 736 9.33 11.25 -42.00
N GLY A 737 9.83 11.22 -43.24
CA GLY A 737 10.91 12.08 -43.71
C GLY A 737 10.58 13.57 -43.64
N ARG A 738 9.36 13.98 -43.99
CA ARG A 738 8.88 15.36 -43.82
C ARG A 738 8.86 15.80 -42.36
N LEU A 739 8.27 14.99 -41.48
CA LEU A 739 8.22 15.25 -40.02
C LEU A 739 9.60 15.27 -39.36
N GLN A 740 10.61 14.65 -39.99
CA GLN A 740 12.00 14.73 -39.54
C GLN A 740 12.74 15.96 -40.10
N ALA A 741 12.44 16.41 -41.33
CA ALA A 741 13.19 17.48 -42.00
C ALA A 741 13.15 18.83 -41.27
N ASP A 742 12.00 19.21 -40.69
CA ASP A 742 11.87 20.47 -39.94
C ASP A 742 12.81 20.55 -38.72
N SER A 743 13.22 19.38 -38.18
CA SER A 743 14.15 19.30 -37.06
C SER A 743 15.57 19.78 -37.41
N SER A 744 15.93 19.84 -38.70
CA SER A 744 17.26 20.28 -39.15
C SER A 744 17.37 21.80 -39.34
N SER A 745 16.25 22.50 -39.50
CA SER A 745 16.24 23.95 -39.76
C SER A 745 16.21 24.81 -38.49
N ALA A 746 15.81 24.23 -37.36
CA ALA A 746 15.58 24.96 -36.10
C ALA A 746 16.86 25.21 -35.25
N SER A 747 18.01 24.61 -35.61
CA SER A 747 19.21 24.63 -34.76
C SER A 747 20.07 25.91 -34.87
N THR A 748 19.66 26.91 -35.64
CA THR A 748 20.42 28.16 -35.84
C THR A 748 19.69 29.38 -35.26
N ASN A 749 20.13 29.79 -34.06
CA ASN A 749 19.98 31.12 -33.47
C ASN A 749 18.54 31.65 -33.23
N VAL A 750 17.89 31.18 -32.16
CA VAL A 750 16.67 31.80 -31.58
C VAL A 750 17.00 33.09 -30.78
N ALA A 751 18.07 33.81 -31.16
CA ALA A 751 18.68 34.89 -30.37
C ALA A 751 18.23 36.31 -30.77
N GLY A 752 17.17 36.43 -31.58
CA GLY A 752 16.59 37.71 -31.98
C GLY A 752 15.29 37.52 -32.75
N LEU A 753 14.16 37.91 -32.14
CA LEU A 753 12.80 37.77 -32.71
C LEU A 753 11.98 39.05 -32.50
N ASP A 754 12.49 40.20 -32.97
CA ASP A 754 11.73 41.44 -33.05
C ASP A 754 10.72 41.41 -34.21
N GLY A 755 9.57 40.77 -33.93
CA GLY A 755 8.25 41.14 -34.45
C GLY A 755 8.02 41.26 -35.96
N GLN A 756 7.67 40.16 -36.64
CA GLN A 756 6.78 40.25 -37.81
C GLN A 756 5.82 39.07 -38.03
N GLY A 757 4.75 39.03 -37.23
CA GLY A 757 3.37 38.80 -37.70
C GLY A 757 2.93 37.48 -38.35
N GLY A 758 3.83 36.56 -38.74
CA GLY A 758 3.50 35.36 -39.50
C GLY A 758 4.25 34.13 -39.01
N GLY A 759 3.87 33.63 -37.83
CA GLY A 759 4.47 32.40 -37.28
C GLY A 759 4.28 31.21 -38.22
N PRO A 760 5.35 30.50 -38.63
CA PRO A 760 5.21 29.37 -39.53
C PRO A 760 4.43 28.24 -38.84
N ASN A 761 3.37 27.76 -39.49
CA ASN A 761 2.61 26.60 -39.02
C ASN A 761 3.52 25.36 -39.01
N LEU A 762 4.05 25.03 -37.84
CA LEU A 762 4.91 23.87 -37.61
C LEU A 762 4.19 22.59 -38.10
N PRO A 763 4.75 21.83 -39.07
CA PRO A 763 4.04 20.72 -39.70
C PRO A 763 3.54 19.63 -38.74
N VAL A 764 4.16 19.46 -37.57
CA VAL A 764 3.63 18.59 -36.51
C VAL A 764 2.36 19.13 -35.83
N LEU A 765 2.28 20.43 -35.54
CA LEU A 765 1.06 21.01 -34.99
C LEU A 765 -0.05 21.00 -36.06
N ALA A 766 0.30 21.22 -37.34
CA ALA A 766 -0.63 21.07 -38.46
C ALA A 766 -1.11 19.62 -38.64
N PHE A 767 -0.23 18.62 -38.43
CA PHE A 767 -0.57 17.20 -38.45
C PHE A 767 -1.60 16.85 -37.38
N PHE A 768 -1.36 17.23 -36.11
CA PHE A 768 -2.33 16.98 -35.03
C PHE A 768 -3.62 17.81 -35.18
N SER A 769 -3.58 18.99 -35.80
CA SER A 769 -4.78 19.74 -36.19
C SER A 769 -5.62 19.02 -37.27
N CYS A 770 -5.02 18.12 -38.04
CA CYS A 770 -5.68 17.36 -39.10
C CYS A 770 -6.25 16.01 -38.64
N ALA A 771 -6.26 15.72 -37.33
CA ALA A 771 -6.67 14.42 -36.76
C ALA A 771 -8.01 13.88 -37.30
N SER A 772 -8.98 14.75 -37.53
CA SER A 772 -10.31 14.40 -38.06
C SER A 772 -10.31 13.81 -39.49
N ARG A 773 -9.18 13.84 -40.22
CA ARG A 773 -9.08 13.33 -41.60
C ARG A 773 -8.41 11.96 -41.74
N PHE A 774 -7.81 11.42 -40.68
CA PHE A 774 -7.12 10.12 -40.71
C PHE A 774 -7.61 9.13 -39.64
N LEU A 775 -8.64 9.49 -38.87
CA LEU A 775 -9.28 8.63 -37.87
C LEU A 775 -10.43 7.75 -38.43
N ASP A 776 -10.78 7.92 -39.71
CA ASP A 776 -11.66 6.99 -40.45
C ASP A 776 -10.79 5.89 -41.12
N PRO A 777 -10.66 4.68 -40.54
CA PRO A 777 -9.88 3.60 -41.16
C PRO A 777 -10.55 3.11 -42.44
N LEU A 778 -9.75 2.87 -43.49
CA LEU A 778 -10.21 2.08 -44.62
C LEU A 778 -10.55 0.67 -44.12
N PRO A 779 -11.72 0.08 -44.48
CA PRO A 779 -12.19 -1.21 -43.94
C PRO A 779 -11.38 -2.44 -44.40
N THR A 780 -10.23 -2.22 -45.04
CA THR A 780 -9.30 -3.25 -45.53
C THR A 780 -7.85 -2.96 -45.15
N GLU A 781 -7.55 -1.87 -44.41
CA GLU A 781 -6.20 -1.60 -43.92
C GLU A 781 -6.02 -2.13 -42.49
N ASP A 782 -4.88 -2.76 -42.23
CA ASP A 782 -4.42 -3.04 -40.88
C ASP A 782 -4.02 -1.70 -40.20
N PRO A 783 -4.62 -1.34 -39.05
CA PRO A 783 -4.26 -0.14 -38.29
C PRO A 783 -2.77 -0.06 -37.93
N SER A 784 -2.05 -1.19 -37.85
CA SER A 784 -0.61 -1.21 -37.57
C SER A 784 0.21 -0.41 -38.60
N SER A 785 -0.28 -0.35 -39.85
CA SER A 785 0.47 0.23 -40.96
C SER A 785 0.76 1.72 -40.80
N PHE A 786 -0.18 2.52 -40.26
CA PHE A 786 0.00 3.97 -40.09
C PHE A 786 0.76 4.34 -38.81
N ALA A 787 1.01 3.37 -37.92
CA ALA A 787 1.67 3.60 -36.63
C ALA A 787 3.09 4.19 -36.77
N ALA A 788 3.79 3.91 -37.88
CA ALA A 788 5.12 4.48 -38.16
C ALA A 788 5.08 6.01 -38.41
N VAL A 789 4.02 6.52 -39.05
CA VAL A 789 3.81 7.96 -39.23
C VAL A 789 3.41 8.62 -37.94
N LEU A 790 2.47 8.01 -37.20
CA LEU A 790 2.06 8.49 -35.89
C LEU A 790 3.28 8.58 -34.95
N ALA A 791 4.08 7.52 -34.82
CA ALA A 791 5.32 7.53 -34.05
C ALA A 791 6.33 8.62 -34.50
N SER A 792 6.35 8.97 -35.79
CA SER A 792 7.18 10.05 -36.32
C SER A 792 6.63 11.44 -36.02
N ALA A 793 5.30 11.61 -36.00
CA ALA A 793 4.63 12.83 -35.54
C ALA A 793 4.76 13.00 -34.03
N HIS A 794 4.68 11.91 -33.25
CA HIS A 794 4.95 11.89 -31.82
C HIS A 794 6.41 12.34 -31.57
N LYS A 795 7.38 11.80 -32.32
CA LYS A 795 8.79 12.26 -32.24
C LYS A 795 8.98 13.73 -32.63
N ALA A 796 8.27 14.24 -33.64
CA ALA A 796 8.31 15.66 -33.98
C ALA A 796 7.69 16.56 -32.88
N LEU A 797 6.61 16.10 -32.22
CA LEU A 797 5.94 16.82 -31.13
C LEU A 797 6.83 16.88 -29.88
N VAL A 798 7.48 15.75 -29.58
CA VAL A 798 8.46 15.62 -28.51
C VAL A 798 9.67 16.51 -28.75
N ARG A 799 10.15 16.64 -30.00
CA ARG A 799 11.20 17.60 -30.37
C ARG A 799 10.73 19.06 -30.25
N HIS A 800 9.46 19.36 -30.47
CA HIS A 800 8.92 20.72 -30.29
C HIS A 800 8.96 21.14 -28.82
N PHE A 801 8.40 20.33 -27.92
CA PHE A 801 8.40 20.64 -26.48
C PHE A 801 9.76 20.38 -25.79
N CYS A 802 10.58 19.47 -26.34
CA CYS A 802 11.89 18.98 -25.90
C CYS A 802 11.95 18.36 -24.49
N SER A 803 11.31 18.96 -23.48
CA SER A 803 11.21 18.42 -22.13
C SER A 803 10.18 19.12 -21.27
N THR A 804 9.62 18.37 -20.35
CA THR A 804 8.86 18.78 -19.17
C THR A 804 9.39 20.07 -18.50
N LEU A 805 10.68 20.14 -18.20
CA LEU A 805 11.31 21.32 -17.57
C LEU A 805 11.21 22.60 -18.42
N ALA A 806 11.25 22.50 -19.74
CA ALA A 806 11.11 23.66 -20.62
C ALA A 806 9.63 24.08 -20.71
N VAL A 807 8.71 23.11 -20.79
CA VAL A 807 7.27 23.41 -20.83
C VAL A 807 6.77 24.06 -19.53
N LEU A 808 7.21 23.56 -18.38
CA LEU A 808 6.81 24.08 -17.07
C LEU A 808 7.49 25.41 -16.71
N ASN A 809 8.67 25.70 -17.26
CA ASN A 809 9.45 26.93 -16.98
C ASN A 809 9.53 27.86 -18.21
N THR A 810 8.56 27.83 -19.13
CA THR A 810 8.47 28.79 -20.25
C THR A 810 7.00 29.05 -20.59
N PRO A 811 6.44 30.23 -20.26
CA PRO A 811 5.00 30.51 -20.40
C PRO A 811 4.42 30.25 -21.79
N LEU A 812 5.18 30.52 -22.87
CA LEU A 812 4.73 30.26 -24.24
C LEU A 812 4.58 28.75 -24.54
N LEU A 813 5.49 27.92 -24.04
CA LEU A 813 5.39 26.46 -24.18
C LEU A 813 4.27 25.90 -23.29
N GLN A 814 4.07 26.47 -22.11
CA GLN A 814 2.94 26.13 -21.24
C GLN A 814 1.60 26.46 -21.93
N GLN A 815 1.47 27.63 -22.55
CA GLN A 815 0.27 28.01 -23.31
C GLN A 815 0.03 27.05 -24.50
N GLN A 816 1.08 26.66 -25.22
CA GLN A 816 0.98 25.69 -26.31
C GLN A 816 0.60 24.28 -25.82
N LEU A 817 1.10 23.83 -24.66
CA LEU A 817 0.69 22.59 -24.01
C LEU A 817 -0.81 22.63 -23.67
N LEU A 818 -1.28 23.71 -23.05
CA LEU A 818 -2.68 23.87 -22.65
C LEU A 818 -3.66 23.86 -23.84
N ALA A 819 -3.19 24.26 -25.02
CA ALA A 819 -3.94 24.23 -26.28
C ALA A 819 -3.85 22.88 -27.05
N LEU A 820 -3.08 21.89 -26.58
CA LEU A 820 -2.99 20.60 -27.25
C LEU A 820 -4.30 19.80 -27.10
N PRO A 821 -4.79 19.12 -28.17
CA PRO A 821 -5.82 18.11 -28.02
C PRO A 821 -5.27 16.94 -27.20
N ALA A 822 -6.13 16.27 -26.42
CA ALA A 822 -5.73 15.21 -25.51
C ALA A 822 -4.89 14.08 -26.15
N MET A 823 -5.07 13.79 -27.46
CA MET A 823 -4.23 12.80 -28.17
C MET A 823 -2.77 13.22 -28.36
N ALA A 824 -2.49 14.52 -28.44
CA ALA A 824 -1.12 15.03 -28.49
C ALA A 824 -0.49 15.03 -27.08
N VAL A 825 -1.29 15.20 -26.02
CA VAL A 825 -0.83 15.01 -24.63
C VAL A 825 -0.59 13.53 -24.33
N GLU A 826 -1.47 12.62 -24.79
CA GLU A 826 -1.26 11.17 -24.76
C GLU A 826 0.08 10.82 -25.45
N ALA A 827 0.31 11.29 -26.69
CA ALA A 827 1.57 11.12 -27.41
C ALA A 827 2.82 11.67 -26.68
N LEU A 828 2.71 12.81 -26.01
CA LEU A 828 3.81 13.44 -25.26
C LEU A 828 4.12 12.66 -23.97
N LEU A 829 3.11 12.10 -23.31
CA LEU A 829 3.25 11.28 -22.09
C LEU A 829 3.62 9.82 -22.39
N GLU A 830 3.37 9.31 -23.59
CA GLU A 830 3.88 8.01 -24.05
C GLU A 830 5.40 8.05 -24.32
N ALA A 831 5.88 9.11 -24.96
CA ALA A 831 7.22 9.15 -25.54
C ALA A 831 8.38 9.09 -24.52
N GLU A 832 9.30 8.15 -24.73
CA GLU A 832 10.53 7.98 -23.93
C GLU A 832 11.51 9.15 -24.14
N ASP A 833 11.55 9.65 -25.38
CA ASP A 833 12.32 10.79 -25.85
C ASP A 833 11.81 12.13 -25.25
N CYS A 834 10.65 12.15 -24.59
CA CYS A 834 10.14 13.33 -23.87
C CYS A 834 10.95 13.50 -22.59
N ALA A 835 12.07 14.21 -22.73
CA ALA A 835 13.05 14.29 -21.67
C ALA A 835 12.50 15.00 -20.43
N THR A 836 12.97 14.63 -19.26
CA THR A 836 12.57 15.23 -17.98
C THR A 836 13.78 15.34 -17.05
N ASP A 837 13.59 15.87 -15.85
CA ASP A 837 14.51 15.68 -14.73
C ASP A 837 14.12 14.42 -13.94
N THR A 838 12.84 14.32 -13.54
CA THR A 838 12.20 13.12 -12.95
C THR A 838 10.75 12.97 -13.45
N GLU A 839 10.10 11.84 -13.17
CA GLU A 839 8.67 11.65 -13.51
C GLU A 839 7.73 12.44 -12.59
N ALA A 840 8.21 13.01 -11.49
CA ALA A 840 7.42 13.94 -10.67
C ALA A 840 7.08 15.21 -11.45
N SER A 841 8.00 15.68 -12.30
CA SER A 841 7.72 16.76 -13.25
C SER A 841 6.73 16.35 -14.34
N MET A 842 6.72 15.08 -14.77
CA MET A 842 5.71 14.58 -15.74
C MET A 842 4.32 14.53 -15.11
N LEU A 843 4.22 14.10 -13.84
CA LEU A 843 2.99 14.17 -13.06
C LEU A 843 2.50 15.61 -12.90
N LEU A 844 3.40 16.56 -12.64
CA LEU A 844 3.08 17.99 -12.56
C LEU A 844 2.62 18.55 -13.91
N LEU A 845 3.25 18.16 -15.03
CA LEU A 845 2.83 18.59 -16.37
C LEU A 845 1.41 18.12 -16.67
N LEU A 846 1.08 16.88 -16.35
CA LEU A 846 -0.29 16.37 -16.50
C LEU A 846 -1.27 17.08 -15.55
N ALA A 847 -0.93 17.24 -14.27
CA ALA A 847 -1.78 17.94 -13.29
C ALA A 847 -2.05 19.41 -13.72
N THR A 848 -1.04 20.08 -14.28
CA THR A 848 -1.15 21.45 -14.83
C THR A 848 -2.10 21.49 -16.02
N TRP A 849 -2.02 20.51 -16.94
CA TRP A 849 -2.94 20.43 -18.07
C TRP A 849 -4.37 20.09 -17.63
N LEU A 850 -4.54 19.16 -16.68
CA LEU A 850 -5.84 18.79 -16.13
C LEU A 850 -6.51 19.94 -15.36
N LYS A 851 -5.76 20.77 -14.62
CA LYS A 851 -6.30 21.96 -13.92
C LYS A 851 -7.04 22.94 -14.86
N VAL A 852 -6.79 22.87 -16.17
CA VAL A 852 -7.47 23.68 -17.20
C VAL A 852 -8.45 22.85 -18.05
N ASN A 853 -8.10 21.59 -18.36
CA ASN A 853 -8.84 20.76 -19.32
C ASN A 853 -9.74 19.67 -18.69
N PHE A 854 -9.94 19.67 -17.37
CA PHE A 854 -10.76 18.66 -16.66
C PHE A 854 -12.19 18.52 -17.25
N GLU A 855 -12.91 19.64 -17.40
CA GLU A 855 -14.28 19.68 -17.95
C GLU A 855 -14.35 19.27 -19.42
N HIS A 856 -13.28 19.52 -20.17
CA HIS A 856 -13.17 19.22 -21.61
C HIS A 856 -12.69 17.78 -21.88
N THR A 857 -12.41 16.99 -20.83
CA THR A 857 -11.81 15.66 -20.93
C THR A 857 -12.62 14.63 -20.17
N ASP A 858 -13.19 13.65 -20.88
CA ASP A 858 -13.99 12.59 -20.28
C ASP A 858 -13.20 11.74 -19.26
N ALA A 859 -13.89 11.15 -18.28
CA ALA A 859 -13.24 10.40 -17.20
C ALA A 859 -12.41 9.20 -17.69
N ALA A 860 -12.78 8.54 -18.79
CA ALA A 860 -11.99 7.46 -19.37
C ALA A 860 -10.71 7.98 -20.03
N ARG A 861 -10.73 9.18 -20.62
CA ARG A 861 -9.54 9.85 -21.16
C ARG A 861 -8.65 10.44 -20.08
N ARG A 862 -9.21 11.01 -19.00
CA ARG A 862 -8.44 11.37 -17.80
C ARG A 862 -7.73 10.14 -17.23
N LYS A 863 -8.41 8.99 -17.16
CA LYS A 863 -7.83 7.70 -16.74
C LYS A 863 -6.74 7.18 -17.70
N ARG A 864 -6.88 7.34 -19.02
CA ARG A 864 -5.80 7.03 -19.99
C ARG A 864 -4.59 7.94 -19.76
N LEU A 865 -4.77 9.25 -19.78
CA LEU A 865 -3.70 10.24 -19.57
C LEU A 865 -2.92 9.98 -18.28
N CYS A 866 -3.62 9.77 -17.16
CA CYS A 866 -2.98 9.45 -15.88
C CYS A 866 -2.09 8.20 -15.96
N ARG A 867 -2.53 7.15 -16.67
CA ARG A 867 -1.80 5.87 -16.83
C ARG A 867 -0.47 5.99 -17.56
N LEU A 868 -0.23 7.06 -18.29
CA LEU A 868 0.99 7.27 -19.09
C LEU A 868 2.19 7.82 -18.29
N VAL A 869 1.96 8.34 -17.08
CA VAL A 869 3.03 8.81 -16.18
C VAL A 869 3.69 7.60 -15.50
N ARG A 870 5.03 7.56 -15.38
CA ARG A 870 5.72 6.39 -14.82
C ARG A 870 5.82 6.52 -13.30
N LEU A 871 4.70 6.29 -12.61
CA LEU A 871 4.56 6.55 -11.17
C LEU A 871 5.55 5.78 -10.29
N VAL A 872 6.05 4.62 -10.75
CA VAL A 872 7.13 3.87 -10.08
C VAL A 872 8.52 4.56 -10.16
N GLN A 873 8.68 5.57 -11.00
CA GLN A 873 9.91 6.37 -11.17
C GLN A 873 9.79 7.77 -10.52
N LEU A 874 8.76 7.99 -9.70
CA LEU A 874 8.62 9.19 -8.89
C LEU A 874 9.75 9.28 -7.85
N GLY A 875 10.21 10.48 -7.55
CA GLY A 875 11.14 10.68 -6.43
C GLY A 875 10.52 10.23 -5.10
N GLN A 876 11.36 9.86 -4.14
CA GLN A 876 10.91 9.46 -2.79
C GLN A 876 9.90 10.43 -2.13
N PRO A 877 10.01 11.77 -2.23
CA PRO A 877 9.03 12.68 -1.63
C PRO A 877 7.61 12.49 -2.21
N TYR A 878 7.54 12.07 -3.46
CA TYR A 878 6.28 11.77 -4.14
C TYR A 878 5.73 10.41 -3.72
N LEU A 879 6.52 9.34 -3.86
CA LEU A 879 6.10 7.96 -3.52
C LEU A 879 5.62 7.81 -2.08
N THR A 880 6.16 8.63 -1.17
CA THR A 880 5.99 8.44 0.28
C THR A 880 5.08 9.46 0.96
N SER A 881 4.67 10.51 0.25
CA SER A 881 3.83 11.57 0.82
C SER A 881 2.76 12.07 -0.14
N ILE A 882 3.12 12.43 -1.37
CA ILE A 882 2.16 13.02 -2.33
C ILE A 882 1.28 11.94 -2.98
N LEU A 883 1.85 10.80 -3.40
CA LEU A 883 1.09 9.72 -4.04
C LEU A 883 0.09 9.04 -3.09
N PRO A 884 0.42 8.75 -1.80
CA PRO A 884 -0.57 8.29 -0.83
C PRO A 884 -1.68 9.31 -0.55
N ALA A 885 -1.36 10.61 -0.54
CA ALA A 885 -2.36 11.66 -0.35
C ALA A 885 -3.32 11.75 -1.55
N LEU A 886 -2.81 11.81 -2.79
CA LEU A 886 -3.62 11.79 -4.01
C LEU A 886 -4.49 10.52 -4.14
N ALA A 887 -3.99 9.38 -3.68
CA ALA A 887 -4.76 8.14 -3.65
C ALA A 887 -5.88 8.16 -2.59
N ALA A 888 -5.65 8.77 -1.43
CA ALA A 888 -6.66 8.99 -0.41
C ALA A 888 -7.71 10.05 -0.83
N ASP A 889 -7.30 11.05 -1.61
CA ASP A 889 -8.19 12.04 -2.23
C ASP A 889 -9.10 11.39 -3.29
N PHE A 890 -8.55 10.45 -4.08
CA PHE A 890 -9.35 9.65 -5.01
C PHE A 890 -10.32 8.71 -4.27
N GLU A 891 -9.87 7.95 -3.28
CA GLU A 891 -10.76 7.08 -2.50
C GLU A 891 -11.86 7.84 -1.74
N ALA A 892 -11.66 9.12 -1.42
CA ALA A 892 -12.66 9.97 -0.78
C ALA A 892 -13.63 10.66 -1.77
N GLY A 893 -13.19 10.96 -3.00
CA GLY A 893 -13.93 11.82 -3.94
C GLY A 893 -14.31 11.19 -5.29
N ALA A 894 -13.99 9.90 -5.53
CA ALA A 894 -14.22 9.25 -6.82
C ALA A 894 -15.69 9.21 -7.25
N ASP A 895 -16.61 8.89 -6.33
CA ASP A 895 -18.04 8.76 -6.62
C ASP A 895 -18.72 10.12 -6.85
N GLU A 896 -18.18 11.19 -6.24
CA GLU A 896 -18.62 12.58 -6.43
C GLU A 896 -17.98 13.26 -7.66
N GLY A 897 -16.99 12.61 -8.30
CA GLY A 897 -16.30 13.13 -9.48
C GLY A 897 -15.45 14.38 -9.23
N LEU A 898 -15.09 14.66 -7.97
CA LEU A 898 -14.44 15.91 -7.55
C LEU A 898 -13.12 16.18 -8.29
N PRO A 899 -12.74 17.45 -8.52
CA PRO A 899 -11.42 17.81 -9.05
C PRO A 899 -10.23 17.28 -8.24
N GLY A 900 -10.40 17.04 -6.93
CA GLY A 900 -9.41 16.34 -6.10
C GLY A 900 -9.15 14.89 -6.53
N ALA A 901 -10.18 14.18 -6.97
CA ALA A 901 -10.14 12.79 -7.39
C ALA A 901 -9.68 12.61 -8.86
N TRP A 902 -8.77 13.44 -9.34
CA TRP A 902 -8.33 13.43 -10.74
C TRP A 902 -7.38 12.27 -11.09
N LEU A 903 -6.61 11.77 -10.12
CA LEU A 903 -5.68 10.64 -10.29
C LEU A 903 -6.38 9.34 -9.86
N PRO A 904 -6.75 8.41 -10.76
CA PRO A 904 -7.67 7.32 -10.44
C PRO A 904 -6.99 6.11 -9.77
N MET A 905 -6.38 6.33 -8.61
CA MET A 905 -5.49 5.41 -7.89
C MET A 905 -5.99 5.11 -6.47
N ARG A 906 -5.92 3.85 -6.04
CA ARG A 906 -6.21 3.44 -4.65
C ARG A 906 -4.99 3.51 -3.75
N CYS A 907 -5.18 3.67 -2.43
CA CYS A 907 -4.12 3.69 -1.43
C CYS A 907 -3.26 2.41 -1.46
N MET A 908 -3.90 1.25 -1.68
CA MET A 908 -3.21 -0.03 -1.87
C MET A 908 -2.34 -0.09 -3.13
N GLU A 909 -2.71 0.67 -4.17
CA GLU A 909 -1.96 0.74 -5.43
C GLU A 909 -0.76 1.69 -5.32
N ALA A 910 -0.93 2.82 -4.62
CA ALA A 910 0.17 3.70 -4.24
C ALA A 910 1.20 2.97 -3.33
N ALA A 911 0.73 2.16 -2.39
CA ALA A 911 1.57 1.31 -1.55
C ALA A 911 2.34 0.26 -2.37
N LEU A 912 1.68 -0.41 -3.32
CA LEU A 912 2.34 -1.32 -4.25
C LEU A 912 3.39 -0.60 -5.13
N LEU A 913 3.12 0.60 -5.62
CA LEU A 913 4.10 1.39 -6.39
C LEU A 913 5.31 1.81 -5.55
N SER A 914 5.10 2.26 -4.30
CA SER A 914 6.16 2.53 -3.33
C SER A 914 7.00 1.27 -3.04
N SER A 915 6.34 0.11 -2.92
CA SER A 915 7.00 -1.21 -2.80
C SER A 915 7.89 -1.49 -4.01
N ILE A 916 7.34 -1.39 -5.22
CA ILE A 916 8.00 -1.71 -6.49
C ILE A 916 9.17 -0.74 -6.77
N SER A 917 9.08 0.53 -6.36
CA SER A 917 10.19 1.48 -6.50
C SER A 917 11.30 1.28 -5.46
N SER A 918 10.97 0.83 -4.24
CA SER A 918 11.95 0.65 -3.16
C SER A 918 12.62 -0.73 -3.18
N ALA A 919 12.00 -1.70 -3.87
CA ALA A 919 12.44 -3.09 -3.94
C ALA A 919 13.67 -3.29 -4.85
N GLY A 920 14.56 -4.21 -4.44
CA GLY A 920 15.60 -4.75 -5.33
C GLY A 920 14.99 -5.49 -6.52
N SER A 921 15.73 -5.60 -7.62
CA SER A 921 15.20 -5.98 -8.94
C SER A 921 14.36 -7.26 -9.00
N GLU A 922 14.70 -8.33 -8.26
CA GLU A 922 13.83 -9.52 -8.23
C GLU A 922 12.63 -9.36 -7.28
N GLN A 923 12.77 -8.72 -6.11
CA GLN A 923 11.59 -8.39 -5.29
C GLN A 923 10.62 -7.53 -6.12
N GLN A 924 11.13 -6.62 -6.95
CA GLN A 924 10.35 -5.86 -7.92
C GLN A 924 9.67 -6.74 -8.98
N ARG A 925 10.39 -7.69 -9.60
CA ARG A 925 9.80 -8.69 -10.54
C ARG A 925 8.62 -9.41 -9.91
N ARG A 926 8.83 -9.94 -8.70
CA ARG A 926 7.86 -10.74 -7.97
C ARG A 926 6.64 -9.90 -7.54
N LEU A 927 6.84 -8.62 -7.21
CA LEU A 927 5.75 -7.70 -6.84
C LEU A 927 4.85 -7.44 -8.05
N ARG A 928 5.40 -7.55 -9.27
CA ARG A 928 4.62 -7.53 -10.50
C ARG A 928 3.88 -8.86 -10.74
N GLU A 929 4.51 -10.00 -10.48
CA GLU A 929 3.88 -11.33 -10.61
C GLU A 929 2.73 -11.54 -9.61
N ALA A 930 2.81 -10.93 -8.43
CA ALA A 930 1.66 -10.77 -7.53
C ALA A 930 0.66 -9.77 -8.14
N GLY A 931 1.12 -8.57 -8.49
CA GLY A 931 0.26 -7.45 -8.89
C GLY A 931 -0.58 -7.66 -10.14
N CYS A 932 -0.13 -8.43 -11.12
CA CYS A 932 -0.86 -8.63 -12.38
C CYS A 932 -2.21 -9.36 -12.23
N GLN A 933 -2.46 -10.00 -11.08
CA GLN A 933 -3.75 -10.65 -10.78
C GLN A 933 -4.85 -9.64 -10.41
N LYS A 934 -4.47 -8.43 -9.98
CA LYS A 934 -5.37 -7.40 -9.44
C LYS A 934 -5.24 -6.05 -10.14
N TYR A 935 -4.04 -5.74 -10.64
CA TYR A 935 -3.66 -4.45 -11.20
C TYR A 935 -3.17 -4.61 -12.64
N ASP A 936 -3.48 -3.61 -13.45
CA ASP A 936 -3.04 -3.51 -14.84
C ASP A 936 -1.56 -3.08 -14.89
N LEU A 937 -0.66 -4.05 -14.76
CA LEU A 937 0.78 -3.78 -14.73
C LEU A 937 1.42 -3.56 -16.11
N ALA A 938 0.63 -3.71 -17.18
CA ALA A 938 1.00 -3.22 -18.51
C ALA A 938 0.86 -1.69 -18.58
N SER A 939 0.12 -1.06 -17.66
CA SER A 939 0.06 0.40 -17.50
C SER A 939 1.46 1.00 -17.29
N PRO A 940 1.82 2.07 -18.04
CA PRO A 940 3.09 2.78 -17.87
C PRO A 940 3.37 3.30 -16.46
N TRP A 941 2.35 3.41 -15.59
CA TRP A 941 2.48 3.55 -14.11
C TRP A 941 3.61 2.70 -13.53
N TYR A 942 3.73 1.46 -13.99
CA TYR A 942 4.68 0.47 -13.48
C TYR A 942 5.96 0.38 -14.33
N SER A 943 6.18 1.27 -15.30
CA SER A 943 7.33 1.18 -16.21
C SER A 943 8.67 1.34 -15.48
N GLY A 944 9.53 0.32 -15.59
CA GLY A 944 10.89 0.34 -15.05
C GLY A 944 11.84 1.29 -15.79
N THR A 945 11.42 1.84 -16.93
CA THR A 945 12.27 2.64 -17.82
C THR A 945 12.25 4.11 -17.41
N LEU A 946 13.41 4.68 -17.09
CA LEU A 946 13.59 6.13 -16.97
C LEU A 946 13.45 6.80 -18.35
N ARG A 947 12.79 7.95 -18.42
CA ARG A 947 12.87 8.83 -19.62
C ARG A 947 14.24 9.46 -19.74
N GLN A 948 14.55 10.00 -20.93
CA GLN A 948 15.79 10.74 -21.15
C GLN A 948 15.94 11.89 -20.14
N GLN A 949 17.09 12.00 -19.49
CA GLN A 949 17.36 13.10 -18.57
C GLN A 949 17.91 14.33 -19.31
N ARG A 950 17.26 15.50 -19.17
CA ARG A 950 17.71 16.72 -19.88
C ARG A 950 18.69 17.60 -19.11
N VAL A 951 18.87 17.42 -17.80
CA VAL A 951 19.84 18.23 -17.04
C VAL A 951 21.25 17.85 -17.51
N PRO A 952 22.00 18.75 -18.18
CA PRO A 952 23.29 18.40 -18.77
C PRO A 952 24.35 18.20 -17.69
N SER A 953 25.45 17.51 -18.00
CA SER A 953 26.59 17.36 -17.07
C SER A 953 27.18 18.70 -16.61
N SER A 954 27.06 19.74 -17.44
CA SER A 954 27.40 21.13 -17.11
C SER A 954 26.46 21.78 -16.11
N GLY A 955 25.29 21.19 -15.83
CA GLY A 955 24.18 21.74 -15.04
C GLY A 955 23.33 22.77 -15.79
N LEU A 956 22.02 22.81 -15.50
CA LEU A 956 21.08 23.80 -16.05
C LEU A 956 20.98 25.00 -15.11
N ALA A 957 21.12 26.22 -15.63
CA ALA A 957 21.21 27.44 -14.83
C ALA A 957 20.03 28.39 -15.08
N TYR A 958 19.43 28.84 -13.99
CA TYR A 958 18.36 29.84 -13.96
C TYR A 958 18.85 31.06 -13.16
N ASP A 959 18.95 32.22 -13.82
CA ASP A 959 19.30 33.47 -13.15
C ASP A 959 18.06 34.09 -12.48
N TRP A 960 18.24 34.61 -11.27
CA TRP A 960 17.20 35.25 -10.47
C TRP A 960 17.68 36.57 -9.87
N HIS A 961 16.74 37.42 -9.46
CA HIS A 961 17.03 38.69 -8.84
C HIS A 961 15.95 39.16 -7.87
N ILE A 962 16.33 40.07 -6.98
CA ILE A 962 15.43 40.92 -6.20
C ILE A 962 15.81 42.36 -6.53
N THR A 963 14.84 43.21 -6.86
CA THR A 963 15.10 44.63 -7.16
C THR A 963 15.30 45.44 -5.89
N GLU A 964 16.03 46.56 -5.99
CA GLU A 964 16.25 47.45 -4.84
C GLU A 964 14.94 47.93 -4.18
N PRO A 965 13.87 48.31 -4.91
CA PRO A 965 12.61 48.71 -4.30
C PRO A 965 11.89 47.60 -3.53
N GLU A 966 11.81 46.38 -4.08
CA GLU A 966 11.23 45.22 -3.38
C GLU A 966 11.99 44.91 -2.09
N LEU A 967 13.32 44.99 -2.16
CA LEU A 967 14.23 44.74 -1.05
C LEU A 967 14.10 45.81 0.05
N ARG A 968 14.08 47.09 -0.35
CA ARG A 968 13.88 48.25 0.53
C ARG A 968 12.52 48.16 1.23
N GLN A 969 11.43 47.95 0.48
CA GLN A 969 10.07 47.83 1.01
C GLN A 969 9.94 46.68 2.03
N ALA A 970 10.56 45.52 1.76
CA ALA A 970 10.50 44.38 2.66
C ALA A 970 11.32 44.57 3.94
N LEU A 971 12.39 45.37 3.90
CA LEU A 971 13.18 45.74 5.09
C LEU A 971 12.51 46.85 5.91
N GLU A 972 11.94 47.87 5.27
CA GLU A 972 11.21 48.98 5.93
C GLU A 972 9.97 48.51 6.69
N GLN A 973 9.38 47.39 6.28
CA GLN A 973 8.21 46.79 6.93
C GLN A 973 8.56 45.80 8.06
N LEU A 974 9.84 45.41 8.22
CA LEU A 974 10.27 44.35 9.14
C LEU A 974 10.25 44.83 10.61
N GLN A 975 9.40 44.25 11.45
CA GLN A 975 9.26 44.64 12.85
C GLN A 975 10.34 44.03 13.76
N PRO A 976 10.64 44.65 14.92
CA PRO A 976 11.51 44.07 15.94
C PRO A 976 11.08 42.66 16.38
N GLY A 977 11.96 41.68 16.21
CA GLY A 977 11.70 40.26 16.48
C GLY A 977 11.00 39.50 15.33
N GLU A 978 10.58 40.16 14.26
CA GLU A 978 9.98 39.51 13.08
C GLU A 978 11.04 38.84 12.21
N SER A 979 10.67 37.73 11.55
CA SER A 979 11.42 37.16 10.43
C SER A 979 10.59 37.21 9.14
N ARG A 980 11.19 37.73 8.07
CA ARG A 980 10.54 37.89 6.77
C ARG A 980 11.37 37.22 5.68
N PHE A 981 10.66 36.69 4.67
CA PHE A 981 11.25 36.09 3.48
C PHE A 981 11.02 37.05 2.31
N ILE A 982 12.10 37.45 1.65
CA ILE A 982 12.07 38.30 0.45
C ILE A 982 12.26 37.38 -0.76
N VAL A 983 11.24 37.26 -1.60
CA VAL A 983 11.20 36.36 -2.76
C VAL A 983 11.97 36.96 -3.94
N GLY A 984 12.75 36.13 -4.64
CA GLY A 984 13.42 36.48 -5.88
C GLY A 984 12.68 36.00 -7.13
N THR A 985 12.78 36.79 -8.19
CA THR A 985 12.14 36.58 -9.49
C THR A 985 13.18 36.15 -10.52
N PHE A 986 12.91 35.09 -11.28
CA PHE A 986 13.76 34.58 -12.34
C PHE A 986 13.80 35.52 -13.56
N ALA A 987 14.81 35.37 -14.42
CA ALA A 987 15.05 36.25 -15.56
C ALA A 987 13.82 36.40 -16.50
N ASP A 988 13.08 35.31 -16.70
CA ASP A 988 11.87 35.25 -17.55
C ASP A 988 10.59 35.73 -16.84
N GLY A 989 10.72 36.41 -15.68
CA GLY A 989 9.60 36.92 -14.89
C GLY A 989 8.90 35.91 -13.98
N LEU A 990 9.36 34.65 -13.96
CA LEU A 990 8.78 33.60 -13.11
C LEU A 990 9.14 33.80 -11.62
N SER A 991 8.18 33.60 -10.72
CA SER A 991 8.38 33.68 -9.27
C SER A 991 8.92 32.39 -8.63
N CYS A 992 8.95 31.29 -9.39
CA CYS A 992 9.45 29.98 -9.00
C CYS A 992 9.86 29.19 -10.25
N ILE A 993 10.61 28.10 -10.07
CA ILE A 993 10.85 27.10 -11.11
C ILE A 993 10.34 25.72 -10.68
N ALA A 994 9.71 25.00 -11.59
CA ALA A 994 9.30 23.62 -11.40
C ALA A 994 10.49 22.67 -11.64
N VAL A 995 10.85 21.88 -10.62
CA VAL A 995 11.96 20.90 -10.64
C VAL A 995 11.65 19.75 -9.66
N ASP A 996 11.91 18.50 -10.07
CA ASP A 996 11.49 17.26 -9.37
C ASP A 996 9.99 17.28 -8.99
N GLY A 997 9.16 17.81 -9.91
CA GLY A 997 7.73 18.04 -9.70
C GLY A 997 7.37 19.07 -8.62
N LEU A 998 8.32 19.73 -7.96
CA LEU A 998 8.08 20.71 -6.89
C LEU A 998 8.41 22.12 -7.37
N LEU A 999 7.79 23.14 -6.77
CA LEU A 999 8.11 24.54 -7.07
C LEU A 999 9.22 25.02 -6.15
N TRP A 1000 10.28 25.58 -6.73
CA TRP A 1000 11.45 26.08 -6.04
C TRP A 1000 11.58 27.59 -6.22
N GLN A 1001 11.65 28.30 -5.10
CA GLN A 1001 11.64 29.75 -5.06
C GLN A 1001 12.89 30.26 -4.30
N PRO A 1002 13.78 31.04 -4.94
CA PRO A 1002 14.89 31.67 -4.25
C PRO A 1002 14.33 32.75 -3.32
N SER A 1003 14.84 32.81 -2.08
CA SER A 1003 14.45 33.85 -1.15
C SER A 1003 15.57 34.21 -0.18
N ILE A 1004 15.45 35.38 0.45
CA ILE A 1004 16.33 35.83 1.53
C ILE A 1004 15.52 35.83 2.83
N LYS A 1005 15.92 35.03 3.82
CA LYS A 1005 15.43 35.19 5.21
C LYS A 1005 16.18 36.36 5.84
N VAL A 1006 15.44 37.39 6.25
CA VAL A 1006 15.89 38.47 7.13
C VAL A 1006 15.16 38.32 8.47
N GLN A 1007 15.85 38.55 9.58
CA GLN A 1007 15.21 38.61 10.90
C GLN A 1007 15.76 39.80 11.68
N HIS A 1008 14.88 40.59 12.29
CA HIS A 1008 15.28 41.86 12.88
C HIS A 1008 16.20 41.65 14.09
N GLY A 1009 17.43 42.18 14.00
CA GLY A 1009 18.44 42.07 15.04
C GLY A 1009 19.33 40.81 14.96
N GLU A 1010 19.03 39.85 14.07
CA GLU A 1010 19.98 38.77 13.77
C GLU A 1010 21.14 39.30 12.92
N ARG A 1011 22.34 38.77 13.20
CA ARG A 1011 23.59 39.19 12.54
C ARG A 1011 23.81 38.55 11.18
N GLU A 1012 23.01 37.55 10.83
CA GLU A 1012 23.18 36.71 9.65
C GLU A 1012 21.89 36.73 8.83
N VAL A 1013 22.00 37.22 7.60
CA VAL A 1013 20.92 37.21 6.62
C VAL A 1013 21.22 36.14 5.59
N GLY A 1014 20.27 35.25 5.34
CA GLY A 1014 20.51 34.00 4.63
C GLY A 1014 19.75 33.89 3.31
N VAL A 1015 20.47 33.61 2.23
CA VAL A 1015 19.89 33.21 0.94
C VAL A 1015 19.56 31.71 0.98
N CYS A 1016 18.31 31.34 0.69
CA CYS A 1016 17.82 29.97 0.73
C CYS A 1016 16.89 29.65 -0.46
N LEU A 1017 16.55 28.37 -0.62
CA LEU A 1017 15.51 27.91 -1.53
C LEU A 1017 14.29 27.46 -0.71
N HIS A 1018 13.12 28.01 -1.02
CA HIS A 1018 11.84 27.56 -0.48
C HIS A 1018 11.25 26.50 -1.41
N CYS A 1019 10.83 25.37 -0.86
CA CYS A 1019 10.14 24.29 -1.57
C CYS A 1019 8.63 24.46 -1.37
N GLN A 1020 7.84 24.40 -2.45
CA GLN A 1020 6.38 24.51 -2.40
C GLN A 1020 5.75 23.33 -3.17
N VAL A 1021 4.62 22.83 -2.65
CA VAL A 1021 3.74 21.94 -3.41
C VAL A 1021 3.08 22.78 -4.51
N PRO A 1022 3.15 22.39 -5.80
CA PRO A 1022 2.49 23.13 -6.86
C PRO A 1022 0.97 23.23 -6.67
N GLU A 1023 0.39 24.38 -7.02
CA GLU A 1023 -1.07 24.57 -7.00
C GLU A 1023 -1.87 23.60 -7.89
N ALA A 1024 -1.21 22.87 -8.78
CA ALA A 1024 -1.83 21.81 -9.57
C ALA A 1024 -2.32 20.63 -8.72
N TYR A 1025 -1.77 20.46 -7.51
CA TYR A 1025 -2.21 19.47 -6.53
C TYR A 1025 -3.09 20.06 -5.42
N ILE A 1026 -3.14 21.39 -5.28
CA ILE A 1026 -3.93 22.10 -4.26
C ILE A 1026 -5.28 22.49 -4.86
N VAL A 1027 -6.06 21.46 -5.19
CA VAL A 1027 -7.44 21.55 -5.70
C VAL A 1027 -8.45 21.31 -4.57
N ALA A 1028 -9.71 21.73 -4.76
CA ALA A 1028 -10.75 21.53 -3.74
C ALA A 1028 -10.91 20.04 -3.40
N GLY A 1029 -10.87 19.71 -2.10
CA GLY A 1029 -10.91 18.34 -1.58
C GLY A 1029 -9.54 17.67 -1.37
N SER A 1030 -8.43 18.27 -1.83
CA SER A 1030 -7.08 17.69 -1.73
C SER A 1030 -6.48 17.72 -0.32
N ARG A 1031 -6.04 16.56 0.19
CA ARG A 1031 -5.25 16.42 1.43
C ARG A 1031 -3.79 16.86 1.26
N VAL A 1032 -3.30 16.94 0.02
CA VAL A 1032 -1.89 17.31 -0.29
C VAL A 1032 -1.55 18.72 0.21
N GLY A 1033 -2.53 19.62 0.28
CA GLY A 1033 -2.32 21.03 0.63
C GLY A 1033 -2.17 21.35 2.13
N SER A 1034 -2.61 20.47 3.03
CA SER A 1034 -2.79 20.82 4.46
C SER A 1034 -1.98 19.98 5.46
N GLU A 1035 -1.73 18.69 5.18
CA GLU A 1035 -1.12 17.76 6.14
C GLU A 1035 0.24 17.16 5.72
N LEU A 1036 0.75 17.54 4.54
CA LEU A 1036 1.91 16.90 3.90
C LEU A 1036 3.23 17.17 4.64
N VAL A 1037 3.72 16.16 5.36
CA VAL A 1037 5.09 16.13 5.91
C VAL A 1037 5.93 15.15 5.08
N GLY A 1038 7.06 15.63 4.57
CA GLY A 1038 8.03 14.83 3.83
C GLY A 1038 9.33 15.61 3.57
N VAL A 1039 10.37 14.94 3.08
CA VAL A 1039 11.70 15.53 2.88
C VAL A 1039 12.05 15.48 1.39
N ALA A 1040 12.14 16.64 0.75
CA ALA A 1040 12.61 16.81 -0.62
C ALA A 1040 14.14 16.99 -0.68
N SER A 1041 14.76 16.59 -1.79
CA SER A 1041 16.19 16.75 -2.05
C SER A 1041 16.41 17.32 -3.44
N LEU A 1042 16.99 18.52 -3.54
CA LEU A 1042 17.30 19.16 -4.81
C LEU A 1042 18.81 19.18 -5.03
N ASN A 1043 19.32 18.47 -6.05
CA ASN A 1043 20.73 18.57 -6.40
C ASN A 1043 21.01 19.89 -7.16
N ALA A 1044 21.09 21.00 -6.43
CA ALA A 1044 21.36 22.32 -6.99
C ALA A 1044 22.47 23.06 -6.25
N GLN A 1045 23.19 23.89 -7.01
CA GLN A 1045 24.10 24.91 -6.49
C GLN A 1045 23.37 26.26 -6.56
N LEU A 1046 22.98 26.80 -5.41
CA LEU A 1046 22.54 28.19 -5.29
C LEU A 1046 23.79 29.11 -5.26
N GLY A 1047 23.73 30.24 -5.94
CA GLY A 1047 24.76 31.26 -5.89
C GLY A 1047 24.18 32.67 -5.88
N ILE A 1048 24.94 33.61 -5.30
CA ILE A 1048 24.66 35.05 -5.30
C ILE A 1048 25.85 35.79 -5.91
N MET A 1049 25.58 36.86 -6.64
CA MET A 1049 26.63 37.70 -7.23
C MET A 1049 27.11 38.75 -6.22
N LYS A 1050 28.43 38.90 -6.09
CA LYS A 1050 29.10 39.82 -5.15
C LYS A 1050 30.26 40.50 -5.85
N ASN A 1051 30.25 41.82 -5.98
CA ASN A 1051 31.25 42.59 -6.73
C ASN A 1051 31.51 42.01 -8.15
N GLY A 1052 30.46 41.56 -8.85
CA GLY A 1052 30.56 40.87 -10.14
C GLY A 1052 31.05 39.42 -10.11
N THR A 1053 31.40 38.87 -8.94
CA THR A 1053 31.87 37.49 -8.78
C THR A 1053 30.77 36.56 -8.24
N TRP A 1054 30.78 35.30 -8.66
CA TRP A 1054 29.80 34.31 -8.20
C TRP A 1054 30.22 33.65 -6.89
N VAL A 1055 29.51 33.92 -5.79
CA VAL A 1055 29.69 33.24 -4.52
C VAL A 1055 28.69 32.09 -4.43
N LYS A 1056 29.19 30.85 -4.29
CA LYS A 1056 28.34 29.67 -4.13
C LYS A 1056 27.90 29.52 -2.67
N VAL A 1057 26.62 29.23 -2.47
CA VAL A 1057 26.11 28.61 -1.25
C VAL A 1057 26.55 27.13 -1.27
N GLY A 1058 26.73 26.51 -0.11
CA GLY A 1058 27.03 25.08 -0.01
C GLY A 1058 25.92 24.21 -0.63
N PRO A 1059 26.22 22.95 -1.00
CA PRO A 1059 25.21 22.02 -1.51
C PRO A 1059 24.07 21.86 -0.50
N MET A 1060 22.82 21.88 -0.97
CA MET A 1060 21.63 21.69 -0.14
C MET A 1060 21.18 20.23 -0.24
N PRO A 1061 21.47 19.36 0.75
CA PRO A 1061 21.17 17.93 0.59
C PRO A 1061 19.68 17.64 0.73
N TYR A 1062 18.99 18.25 1.70
CA TYR A 1062 17.58 17.97 2.01
C TYR A 1062 16.85 19.20 2.57
N ILE A 1063 15.59 19.38 2.21
CA ILE A 1063 14.64 20.42 2.66
C ILE A 1063 13.30 19.75 3.01
N LEU A 1064 12.60 20.23 4.05
CA LEU A 1064 11.28 19.72 4.43
C LEU A 1064 10.19 20.34 3.54
N MET A 1065 9.28 19.52 3.00
CA MET A 1065 8.11 20.01 2.25
C MET A 1065 7.16 20.79 3.19
N GLY A 1066 6.54 21.85 2.65
CA GLY A 1066 5.67 22.75 3.42
C GLY A 1066 6.35 23.58 4.52
N SER A 1067 7.65 23.32 4.79
CA SER A 1067 8.38 23.90 5.92
C SER A 1067 9.51 24.82 5.43
N ARG A 1068 9.74 25.91 6.16
CA ARG A 1068 10.80 26.87 5.83
C ARG A 1068 12.15 26.33 6.33
N TRP A 1069 13.18 26.36 5.47
CA TRP A 1069 14.51 25.87 5.84
C TRP A 1069 15.36 26.97 6.50
N GLU A 1070 15.78 26.71 7.73
CA GLU A 1070 16.79 27.50 8.42
C GLU A 1070 18.10 26.71 8.43
N SER A 1071 19.17 27.34 7.94
CA SER A 1071 20.47 26.69 7.77
C SER A 1071 21.56 27.52 8.46
N PRO A 1072 22.38 26.93 9.35
CA PRO A 1072 23.61 27.57 9.80
C PRO A 1072 24.69 27.62 8.70
N ALA A 1073 24.42 27.06 7.51
CA ALA A 1073 25.21 27.25 6.30
C ALA A 1073 24.57 28.28 5.34
N ALA A 1074 23.67 29.12 5.84
CA ALA A 1074 23.23 30.33 5.15
C ALA A 1074 24.44 31.18 4.76
N LEU A 1075 24.44 31.74 3.54
CA LEU A 1075 25.52 32.60 3.09
C LEU A 1075 25.34 34.00 3.70
N CYS A 1076 25.96 34.22 4.86
CA CYS A 1076 25.78 35.42 5.67
C CYS A 1076 26.06 36.70 4.86
N LEU A 1077 25.00 37.41 4.49
CA LEU A 1077 25.13 38.77 3.99
C LEU A 1077 25.60 39.69 5.12
N ARG A 1078 26.13 40.87 4.78
CA ARG A 1078 26.71 41.77 5.77
C ARG A 1078 25.63 42.24 6.75
N GLN A 1079 26.02 42.35 8.03
CA GLN A 1079 25.15 42.80 9.13
C GLN A 1079 24.38 44.07 8.76
N LEU A 1080 23.07 44.06 8.97
CA LEU A 1080 22.28 45.29 9.04
C LEU A 1080 22.79 46.14 10.22
N PRO A 1081 22.93 47.47 10.06
CA PRO A 1081 23.32 48.34 11.16
C PRO A 1081 22.23 48.30 12.25
N ALA A 1082 22.62 48.11 13.51
CA ALA A 1082 21.67 47.83 14.59
C ALA A 1082 20.64 48.95 14.80
N GLU A 1083 21.07 50.21 14.75
CA GLU A 1083 20.22 51.40 14.90
C GLU A 1083 20.76 52.57 14.06
N GLY A 1084 19.88 53.46 13.60
CA GLY A 1084 20.22 54.83 13.16
C GLY A 1084 20.99 55.04 11.85
N GLY A 1085 21.30 53.98 11.08
CA GLY A 1085 22.00 54.10 9.80
C GLY A 1085 21.12 54.66 8.66
N ALA A 1086 21.64 55.61 7.88
CA ALA A 1086 20.87 56.38 6.89
C ALA A 1086 20.40 55.62 5.63
N ASP A 1087 20.78 54.35 5.44
CA ASP A 1087 20.25 53.48 4.40
C ASP A 1087 20.39 52.00 4.84
N PRO A 1088 19.30 51.21 4.95
CA PRO A 1088 19.38 49.80 5.33
C PRO A 1088 20.14 48.94 4.29
N LEU A 1089 20.21 49.39 3.03
CA LEU A 1089 20.85 48.66 1.94
C LEU A 1089 22.36 48.86 1.85
N ALA A 1090 22.93 49.85 2.55
CA ALA A 1090 24.38 50.11 2.58
C ALA A 1090 25.21 48.88 3.01
N ALA A 1091 24.65 48.02 3.86
CA ALA A 1091 25.26 46.75 4.25
C ALA A 1091 25.44 45.79 3.05
N TRP A 1092 24.49 45.78 2.11
CA TRP A 1092 24.42 44.84 0.99
C TRP A 1092 24.84 45.45 -0.36
N ALA A 1093 25.34 46.69 -0.38
CA ALA A 1093 25.95 47.31 -1.56
C ALA A 1093 26.94 46.40 -2.35
N PRO A 1094 27.74 45.49 -1.73
CA PRO A 1094 28.56 44.53 -2.48
C PRO A 1094 27.78 43.49 -3.29
N TYR A 1095 26.49 43.30 -3.04
CA TYR A 1095 25.61 42.33 -3.70
C TYR A 1095 24.57 43.02 -4.61
N LEU A 1096 24.32 44.31 -4.43
CA LEU A 1096 23.44 45.14 -5.25
C LEU A 1096 24.19 45.61 -6.51
N LEU A 1097 23.95 44.93 -7.63
CA LEU A 1097 24.56 45.24 -8.92
C LEU A 1097 23.47 45.76 -9.85
N TYR A 1098 23.66 46.97 -10.40
CA TYR A 1098 22.66 47.65 -11.25
C TYR A 1098 21.28 47.80 -10.59
N GLY A 1099 21.23 48.06 -9.27
CA GLY A 1099 19.98 48.18 -8.51
C GLY A 1099 19.24 46.84 -8.29
N LYS A 1100 19.95 45.70 -8.43
CA LYS A 1100 19.39 44.36 -8.27
C LYS A 1100 20.34 43.46 -7.47
N LEU A 1101 19.83 42.81 -6.43
CA LEU A 1101 20.52 41.68 -5.81
C LEU A 1101 20.31 40.48 -6.73
N SER A 1102 21.39 40.02 -7.36
CA SER A 1102 21.31 39.03 -8.44
C SER A 1102 21.93 37.69 -8.02
N GLY A 1103 21.34 36.59 -8.47
CA GLY A 1103 21.73 35.23 -8.11
C GLY A 1103 21.46 34.21 -9.22
N ARG A 1104 21.82 32.96 -8.97
CA ARG A 1104 21.65 31.83 -9.91
C ARG A 1104 21.29 30.55 -9.15
N VAL A 1105 20.25 29.86 -9.59
CA VAL A 1105 19.97 28.47 -9.22
C VAL A 1105 20.54 27.61 -10.33
N LYS A 1106 21.53 26.78 -10.01
CA LYS A 1106 22.12 25.84 -10.98
C LYS A 1106 21.78 24.42 -10.60
N LEU A 1107 20.81 23.83 -11.30
CA LEU A 1107 20.50 22.41 -11.21
C LEU A 1107 21.69 21.61 -11.72
N MET A 1108 22.14 20.66 -10.92
CA MET A 1108 23.06 19.62 -11.34
C MET A 1108 22.23 18.39 -11.74
N PRO A 1109 22.69 17.53 -12.66
CA PRO A 1109 22.08 16.21 -12.81
C PRO A 1109 22.14 15.49 -11.45
N PRO A 1110 21.20 14.58 -11.11
CA PRO A 1110 21.31 13.76 -9.90
C PRO A 1110 22.72 13.15 -9.83
N PRO A 1111 23.31 13.04 -8.61
CA PRO A 1111 24.70 12.66 -8.45
C PRO A 1111 24.91 11.33 -9.15
N GLY A 1112 25.59 11.38 -10.31
CA GLY A 1112 25.51 10.30 -11.28
C GLY A 1112 26.03 9.03 -10.62
N VAL A 1113 25.20 7.98 -10.57
CA VAL A 1113 25.68 6.64 -10.23
C VAL A 1113 26.83 6.37 -11.20
N THR A 1114 28.06 6.48 -10.70
CA THR A 1114 29.23 6.65 -11.55
C THR A 1114 29.65 5.25 -11.97
N LEU A 1115 28.88 4.69 -12.91
CA LEU A 1115 29.01 3.34 -13.43
C LEU A 1115 30.47 3.14 -13.83
N GLY A 1116 31.18 2.32 -13.05
CA GLY A 1116 32.64 2.22 -13.01
C GLY A 1116 33.26 1.53 -14.23
N PHE A 1117 32.66 1.68 -15.41
CA PHE A 1117 33.19 1.24 -16.69
C PHE A 1117 34.26 2.22 -17.18
N GLY A 1118 35.39 2.23 -16.45
CA GLY A 1118 36.66 2.54 -17.08
C GLY A 1118 36.96 1.43 -18.10
N PHE A 1119 37.13 1.83 -19.37
CA PHE A 1119 37.67 0.99 -20.43
C PHE A 1119 39.20 0.91 -20.35
#